data_AF-A0A4R0Y8B3-F1
#
_entry.id   AF-A0A4R0Y8B3-F1
#
_cell.length_a   1.000
_cell.length_b   1.000
_cell.length_c   1.000
_cell.angle_alpha   90.00
_cell.angle_beta   90.00
_cell.angle_gamma   90.00
#
_symmetry.space_group_name_H-M   'P 1'
#
loop_
_entity.id
_entity.type
_entity.pdbx_description
1 polymer ?
#
loop_
_entity_poly.entity_id
_entity_poly.type
_entity_poly.pdbx_seq_one_letter_code
_entity_poly.pdbx_strand_id
1 'polypeptide(L)'
;MTKILPHQPPHRRHHVRPVPGRVALQPGALLSRPVHDDRRRQPARAQRPGRGAARVQPDAQPRDPRALIEPLHGRFPAPVGGERQHRHPLARQRRRQPLQRRHLRHAGRAPGRPEVHHQPLTGEIRRRLFLPLRVQEGEAGQGARVLPQPLRAGGRARGLRAQQGGGYDRASLDQPASRHQHGSGTPLSIPNDSNTNQQWGGRFAEGPWAIMQAINASIGFDAKMWRQDIRGSLAHAAMLAHVGIISADDEAAIRQGLAEIGQEIEAGRFEWSEALEDVHMNIEARLTERIGEAGKRLHTARSRNDQVATDFRLWTRDAMDGLAAQMLDCVRAFVARAEEHAGTIMPGYTHLQPAQPTTFGHHMLAYAEMLWRDRGRMLDARARLNECPLGSAAMCGTGFPIDRHGTAKALGFDGPTRNSLDGVGSRDFAMEFLAACAICATHLSRLAEEIVIWTNPAFGFVKLSDGLTTGSSIMPQKRNPDAAELVRGKTGRMTGNLVGLLTVVKGLALTYAKDLQEDKEGVFDSAENLTLCLAATAAMVRDMQPNVARMAAAAGEGFSTATDLADWLVRELKLPFRDAHHVTGRLVAKAEGMGVDLPGLSLAEMREVEPRIDDSVFGVLTPAASVASRRSHGGTAPENVRAMVAEWKGRLA
;
A
#
# COMPACT_ATOMS: atom_id res chain seq x y z
N MET A 1 2.43 -63.24 -35.65
CA MET A 1 3.02 -63.93 -34.48
C MET A 1 2.88 -62.97 -33.29
N THR A 2 1.91 -63.13 -32.38
CA THR A 2 1.88 -64.03 -31.19
C THR A 2 2.91 -63.64 -30.12
N LYS A 3 2.58 -63.41 -28.83
CA LYS A 3 1.35 -63.62 -28.02
C LYS A 3 1.22 -62.45 -27.00
N ILE A 4 0.07 -61.77 -26.82
CA ILE A 4 -1.19 -62.13 -26.10
C ILE A 4 -1.14 -61.84 -24.57
N LEU A 5 -2.19 -61.13 -24.08
CA LEU A 5 -2.45 -60.72 -22.69
C LEU A 5 -3.31 -61.79 -21.92
N PRO A 6 -4.10 -61.43 -20.88
CA PRO A 6 -3.79 -61.56 -19.45
C PRO A 6 -4.69 -62.61 -18.75
N HIS A 7 -4.66 -62.76 -17.41
CA HIS A 7 -5.84 -63.22 -16.62
C HIS A 7 -5.73 -63.11 -15.08
N GLN A 8 -6.84 -62.74 -14.42
CA GLN A 8 -7.24 -63.21 -13.06
C GLN A 8 -8.10 -64.49 -13.20
N PRO A 9 -8.29 -65.33 -12.17
CA PRO A 9 -9.53 -65.31 -11.32
C PRO A 9 -9.29 -65.98 -9.91
N PRO A 10 -10.27 -66.51 -9.11
CA PRO A 10 -11.75 -66.47 -9.12
C PRO A 10 -12.46 -66.13 -7.75
N HIS A 11 -13.81 -66.16 -7.72
CA HIS A 11 -14.71 -65.79 -6.60
C HIS A 11 -15.20 -66.93 -5.66
N ARG A 12 -15.82 -66.57 -4.50
CA ARG A 12 -17.09 -67.08 -3.88
C ARG A 12 -17.65 -65.98 -2.93
N ARG A 13 -18.94 -65.56 -2.85
CA ARG A 13 -20.26 -66.22 -2.52
C ARG A 13 -20.39 -66.55 -1.01
N HIS A 14 -21.46 -66.30 -0.22
CA HIS A 14 -22.88 -65.82 -0.30
C HIS A 14 -23.40 -65.48 1.17
N HIS A 15 -24.60 -64.96 1.58
CA HIS A 15 -25.80 -64.27 1.01
C HIS A 15 -26.78 -63.69 2.12
N VAL A 16 -27.54 -62.60 1.83
CA VAL A 16 -29.01 -62.34 2.08
C VAL A 16 -29.65 -62.12 3.51
N ARG A 17 -30.12 -60.86 3.78
CA ARG A 17 -31.42 -60.34 4.39
C ARG A 17 -31.91 -60.80 5.82
N PRO A 18 -33.01 -60.23 6.42
CA PRO A 18 -33.41 -58.79 6.61
C PRO A 18 -34.15 -58.41 7.95
N VAL A 19 -34.12 -57.11 8.38
CA VAL A 19 -35.27 -56.31 8.98
C VAL A 19 -35.92 -56.78 10.33
N PRO A 20 -36.70 -56.00 11.15
CA PRO A 20 -37.08 -54.57 11.16
C PRO A 20 -36.69 -53.76 12.44
N GLY A 21 -36.95 -52.44 12.43
CA GLY A 21 -37.10 -51.59 13.62
C GLY A 21 -37.68 -50.21 13.29
N ARG A 22 -38.86 -49.86 13.82
CA ARG A 22 -39.53 -48.55 13.62
C ARG A 22 -39.42 -47.67 14.88
N VAL A 23 -39.35 -46.35 14.71
CA VAL A 23 -40.35 -45.35 15.19
C VAL A 23 -40.13 -44.07 14.37
N ALA A 24 -41.20 -43.30 14.10
CA ALA A 24 -41.15 -41.98 13.50
C ALA A 24 -42.13 -41.04 14.21
N LEU A 25 -41.86 -39.73 14.20
CA LEU A 25 -42.82 -38.68 14.53
C LEU A 25 -42.70 -37.51 13.54
N GLN A 26 -43.83 -36.88 13.25
CA GLN A 26 -43.99 -35.80 12.26
C GLN A 26 -44.14 -34.42 12.94
N PRO A 27 -43.96 -33.32 12.18
CA PRO A 27 -44.21 -31.97 12.68
C PRO A 27 -45.71 -31.65 12.78
N GLY A 28 -46.06 -30.68 13.64
CA GLY A 28 -47.40 -30.10 13.76
C GLY A 28 -47.32 -28.58 13.92
N ALA A 29 -48.38 -27.87 13.55
CA ALA A 29 -48.40 -26.40 13.47
C ALA A 29 -49.70 -25.78 14.03
N LEU A 30 -49.74 -24.45 14.10
CA LEU A 30 -50.88 -23.56 14.36
C LEU A 30 -51.48 -23.57 15.78
N LEU A 31 -51.41 -22.41 16.45
CA LEU A 31 -52.57 -21.57 16.74
C LEU A 31 -52.15 -20.15 17.20
N SER A 32 -53.11 -19.23 17.41
CA SER A 32 -52.86 -17.78 17.27
C SER A 32 -53.55 -16.91 18.34
N ARG A 33 -52.85 -15.83 18.78
CA ARG A 33 -53.37 -14.56 19.37
C ARG A 33 -54.02 -14.65 20.80
N PRO A 34 -54.29 -13.53 21.51
CA PRO A 34 -53.50 -12.28 21.65
C PRO A 34 -53.54 -11.57 23.07
N VAL A 35 -52.74 -10.48 23.22
CA VAL A 35 -53.05 -9.20 23.94
C VAL A 35 -53.00 -9.05 25.49
N HIS A 36 -52.39 -7.92 25.95
CA HIS A 36 -52.46 -7.18 27.26
C HIS A 36 -52.06 -7.89 28.59
N ASP A 37 -51.55 -7.25 29.67
CA ASP A 37 -50.98 -5.89 29.91
C ASP A 37 -50.17 -5.83 31.26
N ASP A 38 -49.34 -4.78 31.40
CA ASP A 38 -48.92 -4.05 32.63
C ASP A 38 -48.09 -4.66 33.82
N ARG A 39 -47.28 -3.74 34.39
CA ARG A 39 -47.00 -3.50 35.84
C ARG A 39 -45.98 -4.31 36.70
N ARG A 40 -44.71 -3.85 36.59
CA ARG A 40 -43.81 -3.36 37.69
C ARG A 40 -43.13 -4.31 38.73
N ARG A 41 -42.01 -3.78 39.28
CA ARG A 41 -41.31 -4.04 40.58
C ARG A 41 -40.22 -5.15 40.70
N GLN A 42 -38.97 -4.71 40.52
CA GLN A 42 -37.76 -5.09 41.28
C GLN A 42 -37.76 -4.45 42.71
N PRO A 43 -36.72 -4.62 43.59
CA PRO A 43 -35.84 -5.79 43.87
C PRO A 43 -35.48 -6.01 45.39
N ALA A 44 -34.83 -7.15 45.72
CA ALA A 44 -33.90 -7.36 46.87
C ALA A 44 -33.01 -8.59 46.55
N ARG A 45 -31.67 -8.66 46.79
CA ARG A 45 -30.86 -8.66 48.04
C ARG A 45 -31.21 -9.81 49.01
N ALA A 46 -30.27 -10.58 49.60
CA ALA A 46 -28.81 -10.71 49.41
C ALA A 46 -28.24 -11.93 50.20
N GLN A 47 -26.90 -12.11 50.14
CA GLN A 47 -26.01 -12.84 51.08
C GLN A 47 -25.61 -14.33 50.84
N ARG A 48 -24.30 -14.54 50.98
CA ARG A 48 -23.49 -15.76 51.26
C ARG A 48 -22.99 -15.61 52.73
N PRO A 49 -22.28 -16.57 53.41
CA PRO A 49 -21.42 -17.63 52.84
C PRO A 49 -21.39 -18.99 53.58
N GLY A 50 -20.59 -19.93 53.05
CA GLY A 50 -20.08 -21.12 53.74
C GLY A 50 -18.69 -21.49 53.20
N ARG A 51 -17.81 -22.07 54.02
CA ARG A 51 -16.46 -22.53 53.64
C ARG A 51 -16.40 -24.07 53.58
N GLY A 52 -15.56 -24.60 52.69
CA GLY A 52 -15.15 -26.01 52.68
C GLY A 52 -13.90 -26.16 51.81
N ALA A 53 -12.94 -27.00 52.22
CA ALA A 53 -11.68 -27.18 51.51
C ALA A 53 -11.24 -28.65 51.57
N ALA A 54 -10.70 -29.16 50.46
CA ALA A 54 -10.04 -30.46 50.36
C ALA A 54 -8.92 -30.39 49.31
N ARG A 55 -7.86 -31.20 49.49
CA ARG A 55 -6.73 -31.34 48.54
C ARG A 55 -6.83 -32.65 47.78
N VAL A 56 -6.43 -32.65 46.51
CA VAL A 56 -5.88 -33.82 45.79
C VAL A 56 -4.76 -33.32 44.88
N GLN A 57 -3.69 -34.10 44.71
CA GLN A 57 -2.58 -33.81 43.78
C GLN A 57 -2.82 -34.43 42.39
N PRO A 58 -2.25 -33.85 41.32
CA PRO A 58 -2.01 -34.56 40.07
C PRO A 58 -0.51 -34.76 39.79
N ASP A 59 -0.14 -35.96 39.34
CA ASP A 59 1.10 -36.23 38.59
C ASP A 59 0.74 -36.43 37.12
N ALA A 60 1.32 -35.61 36.21
CA ALA A 60 1.35 -35.85 34.77
C ALA A 60 2.38 -34.93 34.08
N GLN A 61 3.04 -35.43 33.04
CA GLN A 61 4.07 -34.68 32.28
C GLN A 61 3.46 -33.63 31.32
N PRO A 62 4.21 -32.56 30.96
CA PRO A 62 3.68 -31.43 30.20
C PRO A 62 3.47 -31.72 28.71
N ARG A 63 2.51 -31.01 28.11
CA ARG A 63 2.39 -30.81 26.66
C ARG A 63 2.26 -29.31 26.35
N ASP A 64 2.76 -28.95 25.17
CA ASP A 64 2.86 -27.62 24.57
C ASP A 64 1.65 -26.68 24.79
N PRO A 65 1.85 -25.50 25.41
CA PRO A 65 0.85 -24.43 25.49
C PRO A 65 1.14 -23.29 24.51
N ARG A 66 0.57 -23.35 23.31
CA ARG A 66 0.30 -22.16 22.48
C ARG A 66 -1.17 -21.76 22.57
N ALA A 67 -1.41 -20.44 22.47
CA ALA A 67 -2.69 -19.76 22.55
C ALA A 67 -3.44 -19.85 23.90
N LEU A 68 -3.29 -18.79 24.71
CA LEU A 68 -4.41 -18.19 25.43
C LEU A 68 -4.24 -16.66 25.45
N ILE A 69 -5.36 -15.95 25.42
CA ILE A 69 -5.42 -14.48 25.40
C ILE A 69 -5.69 -14.00 26.84
N GLU A 70 -4.90 -13.06 27.35
CA GLU A 70 -5.20 -12.33 28.59
C GLU A 70 -5.29 -10.81 28.34
N PRO A 71 -6.13 -10.08 29.11
CA PRO A 71 -6.44 -8.68 28.86
C PRO A 71 -5.52 -7.68 29.61
N LEU A 72 -5.47 -6.46 29.07
CA LEU A 72 -4.81 -5.31 29.68
C LEU A 72 -5.43 -4.91 31.04
N HIS A 73 -4.64 -4.96 32.12
CA HIS A 73 -4.55 -3.90 33.15
C HIS A 73 -3.43 -4.18 34.17
N GLY A 74 -2.29 -3.48 34.05
CA GLY A 74 -1.16 -3.56 34.99
C GLY A 74 -0.46 -2.20 35.14
N ARG A 75 -0.14 -1.79 36.37
CA ARG A 75 0.40 -0.45 36.70
C ARG A 75 1.90 -0.36 36.40
N PHE A 76 2.32 0.71 35.73
CA PHE A 76 3.73 1.14 35.71
C PHE A 76 4.07 1.96 36.97
N PRO A 77 5.21 1.72 37.64
CA PRO A 77 5.87 2.69 38.51
C PRO A 77 6.82 3.59 37.70
N ALA A 78 6.82 4.90 37.98
CA ALA A 78 7.82 5.85 37.47
C ALA A 78 8.90 6.12 38.54
N PRO A 79 10.15 6.43 38.15
CA PRO A 79 11.25 6.68 39.09
C PRO A 79 11.14 8.04 39.82
N VAL A 80 11.93 8.20 40.87
CA VAL A 80 11.80 9.29 41.87
C VAL A 80 12.76 10.47 41.59
N GLY A 81 12.24 11.68 41.75
CA GLY A 81 13.02 12.94 41.87
C GLY A 81 12.28 14.15 41.28
N GLY A 82 12.15 15.30 41.95
CA GLY A 82 12.48 15.61 43.35
C GLY A 82 12.21 17.08 43.71
N GLU A 83 11.22 17.33 44.60
CA GLU A 83 10.78 18.65 45.09
C GLU A 83 10.19 19.63 44.02
N ARG A 84 9.33 20.65 44.29
CA ARG A 84 8.90 21.35 45.52
C ARG A 84 7.39 21.64 45.58
N GLN A 85 6.88 21.69 46.82
CA GLN A 85 5.83 22.51 47.46
C GLN A 85 5.03 23.52 46.58
N HIS A 86 3.71 23.79 46.74
CA HIS A 86 2.84 23.73 47.94
C HIS A 86 1.34 23.41 47.68
N ARG A 87 0.70 22.84 48.72
CA ARG A 87 -0.69 23.03 49.23
C ARG A 87 -1.89 23.23 48.29
N HIS A 88 -2.85 22.30 48.41
CA HIS A 88 -4.28 22.45 48.05
C HIS A 88 -5.05 23.27 49.13
N PRO A 89 -6.29 23.73 48.90
CA PRO A 89 -7.44 22.85 49.20
C PRO A 89 -8.65 22.95 48.24
N LEU A 90 -9.59 22.04 48.51
CA LEU A 90 -10.86 21.74 47.84
C LEU A 90 -11.87 22.90 47.72
N ALA A 91 -12.62 22.93 46.62
CA ALA A 91 -14.02 23.40 46.61
C ALA A 91 -14.85 22.67 45.53
N ARG A 92 -16.08 22.27 45.87
CA ARG A 92 -17.08 21.76 44.90
C ARG A 92 -17.94 22.93 44.40
N GLN A 93 -18.34 22.91 43.12
CA GLN A 93 -19.76 23.11 42.76
C GLN A 93 -20.08 22.70 41.32
N ARG A 94 -21.33 22.26 41.10
CA ARG A 94 -21.94 22.11 39.77
C ARG A 94 -22.70 23.40 39.45
N ARG A 95 -22.62 23.91 38.21
CA ARG A 95 -23.68 24.67 37.52
C ARG A 95 -23.52 24.51 35.99
N ARG A 96 -24.61 24.71 35.26
CA ARG A 96 -24.70 24.64 33.79
C ARG A 96 -24.85 26.06 33.20
N GLN A 97 -24.82 26.15 31.87
CA GLN A 97 -25.11 27.31 31.00
C GLN A 97 -23.95 28.30 30.78
N PRO A 98 -23.93 29.07 29.66
CA PRO A 98 -24.52 28.78 28.33
C PRO A 98 -23.53 29.01 27.16
N LEU A 99 -23.97 28.70 25.94
CA LEU A 99 -23.33 29.19 24.70
C LEU A 99 -23.59 30.68 24.49
N GLN A 100 -22.55 31.47 24.21
CA GLN A 100 -22.67 32.78 23.56
C GLN A 100 -21.60 32.93 22.46
N ARG A 101 -21.90 33.77 21.45
CA ARG A 101 -21.06 34.07 20.28
C ARG A 101 -20.44 35.47 20.41
N ARG A 102 -19.43 35.77 19.58
CA ARG A 102 -18.60 37.01 19.55
C ARG A 102 -17.54 36.97 20.67
N HIS A 103 -16.34 37.55 20.52
CA HIS A 103 -15.96 38.73 19.74
C HIS A 103 -14.78 38.54 18.78
N LEU A 104 -14.59 39.52 17.89
CA LEU A 104 -13.48 39.66 16.94
C LEU A 104 -12.66 40.91 17.29
N ARG A 105 -11.32 40.76 17.40
CA ARG A 105 -10.32 41.85 17.59
C ARG A 105 -10.46 42.61 18.94
N HIS A 106 -9.45 43.32 19.44
CA HIS A 106 -8.09 43.62 18.98
C HIS A 106 -7.07 43.44 20.13
N ALA A 107 -5.88 42.92 19.84
CA ALA A 107 -4.66 43.18 20.60
C ALA A 107 -3.45 43.02 19.66
N GLY A 108 -2.43 43.86 19.83
CA GLY A 108 -1.20 43.81 19.04
C GLY A 108 0.00 44.29 19.86
N ARG A 109 1.20 44.17 19.28
CA ARG A 109 2.52 44.42 19.88
C ARG A 109 3.03 43.32 20.83
N ALA A 110 3.76 42.37 20.24
CA ALA A 110 4.93 41.73 20.84
C ALA A 110 6.05 41.74 19.76
N PRO A 111 7.29 42.13 20.07
CA PRO A 111 8.36 42.25 19.07
C PRO A 111 9.10 40.93 18.84
N GLY A 112 9.76 40.81 17.67
CA GLY A 112 10.74 39.74 17.38
C GLY A 112 10.24 38.66 16.41
N ARG A 113 10.43 38.88 15.11
CA ARG A 113 10.53 37.84 14.07
C ARG A 113 11.54 38.29 13.00
N PRO A 114 12.30 37.38 12.36
CA PRO A 114 13.22 37.73 11.29
C PRO A 114 12.47 38.19 10.03
N GLU A 115 13.15 38.97 9.20
CA GLU A 115 12.60 39.59 7.99
C GLU A 115 12.43 38.57 6.86
N VAL A 116 11.37 38.73 6.07
CA VAL A 116 11.13 37.97 4.83
C VAL A 116 11.12 38.95 3.67
N HIS A 117 12.16 38.93 2.85
CA HIS A 117 12.23 39.75 1.64
C HIS A 117 11.23 39.25 0.58
N HIS A 118 10.20 40.06 0.30
CA HIS A 118 9.34 39.85 -0.85
C HIS A 118 9.99 40.44 -2.13
N GLN A 119 10.45 39.58 -3.03
CA GLN A 119 10.72 39.96 -4.43
C GLN A 119 9.47 39.71 -5.28
N PRO A 120 9.00 40.68 -6.09
CA PRO A 120 7.91 40.47 -7.04
C PRO A 120 8.44 39.86 -8.35
N LEU A 121 8.12 38.59 -8.62
CA LEU A 121 8.39 37.95 -9.90
C LEU A 121 7.22 38.15 -10.88
N THR A 122 7.36 39.12 -11.78
CA THR A 122 6.56 39.22 -13.01
C THR A 122 7.06 38.21 -14.04
N GLY A 123 6.16 37.38 -14.58
CA GLY A 123 6.49 36.42 -15.65
C GLY A 123 5.23 35.98 -16.41
N GLU A 124 5.21 36.21 -17.73
CA GLU A 124 4.05 35.89 -18.57
C GLU A 124 3.92 34.39 -18.82
N ILE A 125 2.80 33.77 -18.43
CA ILE A 125 2.48 32.39 -18.83
C ILE A 125 1.91 32.42 -20.25
N ARG A 126 2.78 32.29 -21.25
CA ARG A 126 2.38 32.09 -22.65
C ARG A 126 1.72 30.72 -22.81
N ARG A 127 0.41 30.71 -23.10
CA ARG A 127 -0.30 29.51 -23.56
C ARG A 127 0.40 28.94 -24.82
N ARG A 128 0.73 27.65 -24.80
CA ARG A 128 0.96 26.86 -26.02
C ARG A 128 -0.23 25.93 -26.22
N LEU A 129 -0.73 25.86 -27.44
CA LEU A 129 -1.74 24.87 -27.82
C LEU A 129 -1.07 23.49 -27.91
N PHE A 130 -1.78 22.46 -27.44
CA PHE A 130 -1.50 21.09 -27.86
C PHE A 130 -2.21 20.84 -29.19
N LEU A 131 -1.48 20.35 -30.20
CA LEU A 131 -2.08 19.64 -31.34
C LEU A 131 -2.02 18.14 -31.06
N PRO A 132 -3.09 17.37 -31.33
CA PRO A 132 -3.01 15.91 -31.31
C PRO A 132 -2.27 15.42 -32.56
N LEU A 133 -1.08 14.85 -32.37
CA LEU A 133 -0.40 14.09 -33.41
C LEU A 133 -0.95 12.66 -33.43
N ARG A 134 -1.64 12.28 -34.52
CA ARG A 134 -1.90 10.87 -34.81
C ARG A 134 -0.57 10.20 -35.14
N VAL A 135 -0.25 9.11 -34.43
CA VAL A 135 0.74 8.15 -34.88
C VAL A 135 0.06 7.23 -35.90
N GLN A 136 0.75 6.95 -37.00
CA GLN A 136 0.33 5.99 -38.01
C GLN A 136 1.45 4.96 -38.13
N GLU A 137 1.13 3.68 -37.96
CA GLU A 137 2.11 2.61 -38.04
C GLU A 137 2.56 2.38 -39.50
N GLY A 138 3.82 2.01 -39.67
CA GLY A 138 4.46 1.76 -40.96
C GLY A 138 5.72 0.92 -40.77
N GLU A 139 5.97 -0.01 -41.69
CA GLU A 139 6.91 -1.10 -41.50
C GLU A 139 8.40 -0.74 -41.70
N ALA A 140 9.26 -1.69 -41.34
CA ALA A 140 10.72 -1.57 -41.25
C ALA A 140 11.43 -1.18 -42.56
N GLY A 141 12.60 -0.52 -42.46
CA GLY A 141 13.54 -0.47 -43.59
C GLY A 141 14.72 0.48 -43.50
N GLN A 142 15.85 -0.01 -42.98
CA GLN A 142 17.23 0.47 -43.26
C GLN A 142 17.61 1.90 -42.81
N GLY A 143 18.90 2.13 -42.54
CA GLY A 143 19.39 3.35 -41.88
C GLY A 143 20.20 4.29 -42.79
N ALA A 144 20.34 5.55 -42.35
CA ALA A 144 21.17 6.57 -43.00
C ALA A 144 22.11 7.27 -42.01
N ARG A 145 23.31 7.66 -42.48
CA ARG A 145 24.30 8.44 -41.71
C ARG A 145 23.92 9.92 -41.68
N VAL A 146 24.30 10.62 -40.60
CA VAL A 146 24.24 12.09 -40.51
C VAL A 146 25.64 12.67 -40.68
N LEU A 147 25.77 13.72 -41.50
CA LEU A 147 26.94 14.60 -41.59
C LEU A 147 26.49 16.08 -41.55
N PRO A 148 27.25 17.01 -40.93
CA PRO A 148 26.78 18.39 -40.70
C PRO A 148 27.39 19.43 -41.65
N GLN A 149 26.66 20.55 -41.87
CA GLN A 149 27.10 21.95 -42.14
C GLN A 149 25.99 22.74 -42.91
N PRO A 150 26.05 24.08 -43.05
CA PRO A 150 26.34 25.10 -42.02
C PRO A 150 25.33 26.29 -42.04
N LEU A 151 25.51 27.28 -41.16
CA LEU A 151 24.73 28.53 -41.11
C LEU A 151 25.19 29.57 -42.16
N ARG A 152 24.28 30.48 -42.56
CA ARG A 152 24.58 31.76 -43.24
C ARG A 152 23.70 32.91 -42.69
N ALA A 153 24.14 34.15 -42.90
CA ALA A 153 23.57 35.34 -42.26
C ALA A 153 23.42 36.56 -43.18
N GLY A 154 22.61 37.53 -42.72
CA GLY A 154 22.32 38.87 -43.27
C GLY A 154 21.07 39.39 -42.53
N GLY A 155 20.91 40.64 -42.07
CA GLY A 155 21.42 41.94 -42.52
C GLY A 155 20.21 42.80 -42.93
N ARG A 156 20.06 44.11 -42.65
CA ARG A 156 20.86 45.17 -41.99
C ARG A 156 19.90 46.18 -41.31
N ALA A 157 20.41 47.14 -40.53
CA ALA A 157 19.60 48.13 -39.80
C ALA A 157 19.61 49.56 -40.38
N ARG A 158 18.49 50.29 -40.19
CA ARG A 158 18.29 51.76 -40.18
C ARG A 158 17.02 52.04 -39.33
N GLY A 159 16.85 53.15 -38.59
CA GLY A 159 17.81 54.18 -38.18
C GLY A 159 17.13 55.55 -37.91
N LEU A 160 17.17 56.02 -36.64
CA LEU A 160 16.71 57.36 -36.17
C LEU A 160 15.18 57.60 -36.25
N ARG A 161 14.56 58.59 -35.58
CA ARG A 161 15.04 59.74 -34.76
C ARG A 161 14.02 60.06 -33.63
N ALA A 162 14.40 60.88 -32.64
CA ALA A 162 13.52 61.29 -31.53
C ALA A 162 13.02 62.75 -31.64
N GLN A 163 11.95 63.09 -30.90
CA GLN A 163 11.52 64.45 -30.57
C GLN A 163 11.08 64.54 -29.09
N GLN A 164 11.05 65.75 -28.54
CA GLN A 164 10.74 66.07 -27.14
C GLN A 164 9.73 67.22 -27.04
N GLY A 165 9.03 67.29 -25.90
CA GLY A 165 8.25 68.45 -25.48
C GLY A 165 6.84 68.53 -26.08
N GLY A 166 5.86 69.13 -25.41
CA GLY A 166 5.88 69.66 -24.04
C GLY A 166 4.65 70.53 -23.76
N GLY A 167 4.13 70.50 -22.52
CA GLY A 167 2.98 71.34 -22.15
C GLY A 167 2.39 70.97 -20.79
N TYR A 168 2.37 71.93 -19.87
CA TYR A 168 1.49 71.94 -18.69
C TYR A 168 0.46 73.05 -18.91
N ASP A 169 -0.83 72.78 -18.68
CA ASP A 169 -1.67 73.71 -17.92
C ASP A 169 -2.86 72.98 -17.27
N ARG A 170 -3.72 73.72 -16.57
CA ARG A 170 -4.57 73.26 -15.47
C ARG A 170 -6.06 73.03 -15.82
N ALA A 171 -6.69 72.26 -14.91
CA ALA A 171 -8.00 72.52 -14.28
C ALA A 171 -9.25 71.72 -14.71
N SER A 172 -10.25 71.80 -13.82
CA SER A 172 -11.61 71.23 -13.82
C SER A 172 -11.77 69.79 -13.30
N LEU A 173 -13.01 69.49 -12.88
CA LEU A 173 -13.44 68.37 -12.05
C LEU A 173 -14.58 67.60 -12.75
N ASP A 174 -15.02 66.53 -12.08
CA ASP A 174 -16.27 65.77 -12.28
C ASP A 174 -16.38 64.73 -13.42
N GLN A 175 -16.29 63.46 -12.97
CA GLN A 175 -17.17 62.32 -13.32
C GLN A 175 -17.08 61.70 -14.74
N PRO A 176 -17.58 60.45 -14.91
CA PRO A 176 -17.62 59.31 -13.98
C PRO A 176 -16.83 58.09 -14.53
N ALA A 177 -16.61 57.07 -13.69
CA ALA A 177 -15.89 55.86 -14.09
C ALA A 177 -16.60 55.08 -15.21
N SER A 178 -15.87 54.73 -16.27
CA SER A 178 -16.39 53.98 -17.41
C SER A 178 -16.57 52.48 -17.10
N ARG A 179 -17.56 51.85 -17.74
CA ARG A 179 -17.88 50.43 -17.55
C ARG A 179 -16.73 49.55 -18.05
N HIS A 180 -16.06 48.84 -17.15
CA HIS A 180 -15.30 47.65 -17.55
C HIS A 180 -16.27 46.58 -18.07
N GLN A 181 -16.11 46.17 -19.32
CA GLN A 181 -16.79 45.01 -19.86
C GLN A 181 -16.23 43.75 -19.17
N HIS A 182 -17.08 43.00 -18.47
CA HIS A 182 -16.74 41.61 -18.15
C HIS A 182 -16.69 40.83 -19.46
N GLY A 183 -15.51 40.30 -19.80
CA GLY A 183 -15.37 39.38 -20.92
C GLY A 183 -16.22 38.15 -20.69
N SER A 184 -17.24 37.96 -21.53
CA SER A 184 -18.08 36.76 -21.51
C SER A 184 -17.24 35.56 -21.92
N GLY A 185 -16.75 34.81 -20.94
CA GLY A 185 -16.15 33.50 -21.18
C GLY A 185 -17.20 32.60 -21.81
N THR A 186 -16.96 32.17 -23.06
CA THR A 186 -17.88 31.30 -23.79
C THR A 186 -18.10 30.03 -22.96
N PRO A 187 -19.34 29.68 -22.58
CA PRO A 187 -19.59 28.41 -21.91
C PRO A 187 -19.19 27.26 -22.84
N LEU A 188 -18.68 26.17 -22.28
CA LEU A 188 -18.38 24.95 -23.03
C LEU A 188 -19.69 24.39 -23.59
N SER A 189 -19.95 24.64 -24.88
CA SER A 189 -21.09 24.12 -25.62
C SER A 189 -20.84 22.65 -25.97
N ILE A 190 -21.12 21.76 -25.02
CA ILE A 190 -21.12 20.32 -25.25
C ILE A 190 -22.43 19.98 -26.03
N PRO A 191 -22.37 19.29 -27.18
CA PRO A 191 -23.57 18.82 -27.89
C PRO A 191 -24.43 17.93 -27.00
N ASN A 192 -25.74 17.91 -27.25
CA ASN A 192 -26.71 17.23 -26.39
C ASN A 192 -27.48 16.15 -27.15
N ASP A 193 -26.84 15.01 -27.39
CA ASP A 193 -27.46 13.85 -28.05
C ASP A 193 -28.45 13.15 -27.11
N SER A 194 -29.71 13.06 -27.53
CA SER A 194 -30.86 12.74 -26.68
C SER A 194 -31.11 11.24 -26.41
N ASN A 195 -30.08 10.40 -26.50
CA ASN A 195 -30.19 8.97 -26.20
C ASN A 195 -30.39 8.74 -24.70
N THR A 196 -31.60 8.33 -24.31
CA THR A 196 -31.96 7.92 -22.95
C THR A 196 -31.47 6.50 -22.65
N ASN A 197 -30.66 6.33 -21.60
CA ASN A 197 -30.19 5.00 -21.19
C ASN A 197 -31.34 4.18 -20.57
N GLN A 198 -31.98 3.31 -21.36
CA GLN A 198 -33.24 2.68 -20.99
C GLN A 198 -33.15 1.68 -19.82
N GLN A 199 -31.95 1.19 -19.46
CA GLN A 199 -31.80 0.23 -18.34
C GLN A 199 -32.20 0.81 -16.97
N TRP A 200 -32.09 2.13 -16.79
CA TRP A 200 -32.67 2.87 -15.64
C TRP A 200 -33.57 4.05 -16.05
N GLY A 201 -33.59 4.40 -17.33
CA GLY A 201 -34.24 5.58 -17.90
C GLY A 201 -35.77 5.57 -17.94
N GLY A 202 -36.44 4.45 -17.65
CA GLY A 202 -37.91 4.31 -17.77
C GLY A 202 -38.79 5.25 -16.91
N ARG A 203 -38.17 6.12 -16.09
CA ARG A 203 -38.82 7.18 -15.30
C ARG A 203 -38.61 8.59 -15.91
N PHE A 204 -37.67 8.78 -16.82
CA PHE A 204 -37.19 10.08 -17.28
C PHE A 204 -37.76 10.43 -18.65
N ALA A 205 -38.29 11.65 -18.79
CA ALA A 205 -38.88 12.15 -20.03
C ALA A 205 -37.86 12.76 -21.00
N GLU A 206 -36.64 13.03 -20.53
CA GLU A 206 -35.55 13.67 -21.27
C GLU A 206 -34.24 12.90 -21.06
N GLY A 207 -33.31 13.02 -22.01
CA GLY A 207 -31.96 12.46 -21.88
C GLY A 207 -31.10 13.20 -20.85
N PRO A 208 -30.10 12.55 -20.24
CA PRO A 208 -29.13 13.23 -19.39
C PRO A 208 -28.33 14.23 -20.23
N TRP A 209 -28.09 15.42 -19.67
CA TRP A 209 -27.22 16.42 -20.30
C TRP A 209 -25.82 15.83 -20.49
N ALA A 210 -25.10 16.20 -21.56
CA ALA A 210 -23.79 15.61 -21.84
C ALA A 210 -22.73 15.82 -20.73
N ILE A 211 -22.84 16.90 -19.94
CA ILE A 211 -22.02 17.07 -18.71
C ILE A 211 -22.36 16.03 -17.62
N MET A 212 -23.63 15.63 -17.50
CA MET A 212 -24.06 14.55 -16.60
C MET A 212 -23.64 13.18 -17.10
N GLN A 213 -23.54 12.95 -18.42
CA GLN A 213 -22.93 11.73 -18.95
C GLN A 213 -21.43 11.68 -18.59
N ALA A 214 -20.69 12.74 -18.93
CA ALA A 214 -19.24 12.83 -18.76
C ALA A 214 -18.74 12.75 -17.30
N ILE A 215 -19.54 13.19 -16.31
CA ILE A 215 -19.19 13.07 -14.87
C ILE A 215 -19.65 11.75 -14.24
N ASN A 216 -20.45 10.95 -14.95
CA ASN A 216 -21.12 9.77 -14.39
C ASN A 216 -20.57 8.45 -14.95
N ALA A 217 -20.08 8.44 -16.19
CA ALA A 217 -19.49 7.28 -16.83
C ALA A 217 -18.16 6.90 -16.15
N SER A 218 -18.00 5.62 -15.82
CA SER A 218 -16.77 5.06 -15.24
C SER A 218 -16.11 4.00 -16.12
N ILE A 219 -16.68 3.70 -17.30
CA ILE A 219 -16.15 2.67 -18.22
C ILE A 219 -14.68 2.89 -18.62
N GLY A 220 -14.21 4.15 -18.66
CA GLY A 220 -12.80 4.49 -18.91
C GLY A 220 -11.80 3.94 -17.89
N PHE A 221 -12.27 3.49 -16.71
CA PHE A 221 -11.44 2.83 -15.71
C PHE A 221 -12.02 1.50 -15.19
N ASP A 222 -13.35 1.38 -15.02
CA ASP A 222 -13.97 0.19 -14.43
C ASP A 222 -14.04 -1.04 -15.36
N ALA A 223 -13.80 -0.86 -16.66
CA ALA A 223 -13.57 -1.96 -17.60
C ALA A 223 -12.48 -2.94 -17.14
N LYS A 224 -11.53 -2.49 -16.28
CA LYS A 224 -10.52 -3.34 -15.62
C LYS A 224 -11.13 -4.48 -14.77
N MET A 225 -12.41 -4.40 -14.38
CA MET A 225 -13.12 -5.40 -13.58
C MET A 225 -13.97 -6.39 -14.40
N TRP A 226 -13.91 -6.37 -15.74
CA TRP A 226 -14.79 -7.21 -16.58
C TRP A 226 -14.72 -8.72 -16.24
N ARG A 227 -13.53 -9.23 -15.86
CA ARG A 227 -13.34 -10.63 -15.45
C ARG A 227 -14.08 -10.95 -14.16
N GLN A 228 -14.15 -9.99 -13.26
CA GLN A 228 -14.85 -10.10 -11.99
C GLN A 228 -16.36 -10.01 -12.20
N ASP A 229 -16.85 -9.08 -13.02
CA ASP A 229 -18.28 -9.01 -13.39
C ASP A 229 -18.75 -10.32 -14.02
N ILE A 230 -18.04 -10.84 -15.04
CA ILE A 230 -18.40 -12.11 -15.68
C ILE A 230 -18.39 -13.24 -14.66
N ARG A 231 -17.38 -13.33 -13.78
CA ARG A 231 -17.30 -14.35 -12.71
C ARG A 231 -18.45 -14.23 -11.72
N GLY A 232 -18.82 -13.01 -11.31
CA GLY A 232 -19.96 -12.72 -10.43
C GLY A 232 -21.32 -13.04 -11.07
N SER A 233 -21.50 -12.62 -12.32
CA SER A 233 -22.68 -12.88 -13.16
C SER A 233 -22.89 -14.37 -13.43
N LEU A 234 -21.82 -15.14 -13.69
CA LEU A 234 -21.89 -16.61 -13.83
C LEU A 234 -22.34 -17.29 -12.52
N ALA A 235 -21.76 -16.92 -11.38
CA ALA A 235 -22.16 -17.47 -10.09
C ALA A 235 -23.61 -17.08 -9.72
N HIS A 236 -24.04 -15.86 -10.08
CA HIS A 236 -25.41 -15.40 -9.88
C HIS A 236 -26.42 -16.17 -10.75
N ALA A 237 -26.13 -16.36 -12.04
CA ALA A 237 -26.97 -17.14 -12.95
C ALA A 237 -27.18 -18.58 -12.48
N ALA A 238 -26.09 -19.26 -12.10
CA ALA A 238 -26.14 -20.62 -11.57
C ALA A 238 -26.96 -20.70 -10.27
N MET A 239 -26.87 -19.70 -9.39
CA MET A 239 -27.69 -19.61 -8.18
C MET A 239 -29.17 -19.37 -8.52
N LEU A 240 -29.50 -18.43 -9.42
CA LEU A 240 -30.88 -18.15 -9.83
C LEU A 240 -31.55 -19.41 -10.42
N ALA A 241 -30.82 -20.20 -11.19
CA ALA A 241 -31.30 -21.47 -11.73
C ALA A 241 -31.46 -22.54 -10.63
N HIS A 242 -30.51 -22.63 -9.69
CA HIS A 242 -30.57 -23.56 -8.56
C HIS A 242 -31.80 -23.35 -7.67
N VAL A 243 -32.20 -22.09 -7.45
CA VAL A 243 -33.42 -21.74 -6.68
C VAL A 243 -34.68 -21.59 -7.55
N GLY A 244 -34.61 -21.90 -8.84
CA GLY A 244 -35.78 -21.95 -9.75
C GLY A 244 -36.34 -20.59 -10.18
N ILE A 245 -35.56 -19.51 -10.11
CA ILE A 245 -35.95 -18.16 -10.56
C ILE A 245 -35.79 -17.99 -12.08
N ILE A 246 -34.82 -18.69 -12.69
CA ILE A 246 -34.65 -18.82 -14.14
C ILE A 246 -34.62 -20.29 -14.55
N SER A 247 -34.84 -20.60 -15.83
CA SER A 247 -34.73 -21.98 -16.33
C SER A 247 -33.28 -22.45 -16.45
N ALA A 248 -33.08 -23.75 -16.57
CA ALA A 248 -31.76 -24.32 -16.90
C ALA A 248 -31.29 -23.90 -18.32
N ASP A 249 -32.22 -23.66 -19.23
CA ASP A 249 -31.93 -23.18 -20.58
C ASP A 249 -31.49 -21.71 -20.57
N ASP A 250 -32.12 -20.88 -19.71
CA ASP A 250 -31.70 -19.49 -19.46
C ASP A 250 -30.29 -19.44 -18.86
N GLU A 251 -29.98 -20.30 -17.86
CA GLU A 251 -28.61 -20.44 -17.31
C GLU A 251 -27.62 -20.77 -18.41
N ALA A 252 -27.92 -21.79 -19.22
CA ALA A 252 -27.01 -22.26 -20.24
C ALA A 252 -26.75 -21.21 -21.32
N ALA A 253 -27.79 -20.46 -21.70
CA ALA A 253 -27.67 -19.32 -22.61
C ALA A 253 -26.83 -18.19 -21.99
N ILE A 254 -27.11 -17.79 -20.74
CA ILE A 254 -26.34 -16.77 -20.02
C ILE A 254 -24.86 -17.16 -19.91
N ARG A 255 -24.58 -18.39 -19.47
CA ARG A 255 -23.23 -18.90 -19.28
C ARG A 255 -22.43 -18.96 -20.59
N GLN A 256 -23.07 -19.39 -21.68
CA GLN A 256 -22.44 -19.39 -23.00
C GLN A 256 -22.21 -17.96 -23.52
N GLY A 257 -23.22 -17.09 -23.42
CA GLY A 257 -23.11 -15.69 -23.84
C GLY A 257 -22.03 -14.91 -23.09
N LEU A 258 -21.93 -15.07 -21.77
CA LEU A 258 -20.87 -14.45 -20.96
C LEU A 258 -19.48 -15.01 -21.28
N ALA A 259 -19.36 -16.31 -21.58
CA ALA A 259 -18.09 -16.91 -22.00
C ALA A 259 -17.61 -16.38 -23.37
N GLU A 260 -18.54 -16.17 -24.31
CA GLU A 260 -18.22 -15.57 -25.62
C GLU A 260 -17.89 -14.07 -25.49
N ILE A 261 -18.57 -13.32 -24.62
CA ILE A 261 -18.25 -11.92 -24.32
C ILE A 261 -16.84 -11.80 -23.72
N GLY A 262 -16.46 -12.71 -22.81
CA GLY A 262 -15.08 -12.77 -22.31
C GLY A 262 -14.04 -12.94 -23.42
N GLN A 263 -14.33 -13.78 -24.43
CA GLN A 263 -13.47 -13.99 -25.60
C GLN A 263 -13.48 -12.79 -26.57
N GLU A 264 -14.57 -12.02 -26.66
CA GLU A 264 -14.61 -10.74 -27.39
C GLU A 264 -13.70 -9.70 -26.72
N ILE A 265 -13.74 -9.61 -25.39
CA ILE A 265 -12.92 -8.65 -24.63
C ILE A 265 -11.43 -9.05 -24.66
N GLU A 266 -11.08 -10.31 -24.43
CA GLU A 266 -9.67 -10.76 -24.44
C GLU A 266 -9.01 -10.67 -25.82
N ALA A 267 -9.80 -10.77 -26.89
CA ALA A 267 -9.31 -10.58 -28.26
C ALA A 267 -9.35 -9.12 -28.74
N GLY A 268 -9.71 -8.15 -27.88
CA GLY A 268 -9.79 -6.73 -28.23
C GLY A 268 -10.88 -6.39 -29.26
N ARG A 269 -11.93 -7.21 -29.37
CA ARG A 269 -13.05 -7.04 -30.31
C ARG A 269 -14.35 -6.53 -29.66
N PHE A 270 -14.38 -6.40 -28.34
CA PHE A 270 -15.51 -5.81 -27.62
C PHE A 270 -15.46 -4.29 -27.72
N GLU A 271 -16.50 -3.67 -28.28
CA GLU A 271 -16.64 -2.21 -28.37
C GLU A 271 -17.28 -1.65 -27.09
N TRP A 272 -16.48 -0.96 -26.28
CA TRP A 272 -16.95 -0.29 -25.07
C TRP A 272 -17.65 1.03 -25.39
N SER A 273 -18.79 1.28 -24.75
CA SER A 273 -19.60 2.48 -24.96
C SER A 273 -19.74 3.33 -23.69
N GLU A 274 -19.34 4.60 -23.78
CA GLU A 274 -19.57 5.61 -22.73
C GLU A 274 -21.06 5.91 -22.53
N ALA A 275 -21.89 5.76 -23.57
CA ALA A 275 -23.34 5.90 -23.48
C ALA A 275 -24.01 4.77 -22.68
N LEU A 276 -23.28 3.70 -22.38
CA LEU A 276 -23.66 2.65 -21.42
C LEU A 276 -23.02 2.84 -20.03
N GLU A 277 -22.36 3.96 -19.76
CA GLU A 277 -21.83 4.40 -18.44
C GLU A 277 -20.72 3.52 -17.80
N ASP A 278 -20.95 2.23 -17.58
CA ASP A 278 -20.09 1.33 -16.80
C ASP A 278 -19.92 -0.08 -17.43
N VAL A 279 -18.96 -0.84 -16.90
CA VAL A 279 -18.65 -2.23 -17.33
C VAL A 279 -19.86 -3.18 -17.22
N HIS A 280 -20.71 -3.02 -16.21
CA HIS A 280 -21.85 -3.89 -15.93
C HIS A 280 -22.94 -3.72 -16.99
N MET A 281 -23.25 -2.47 -17.32
CA MET A 281 -24.24 -2.08 -18.34
C MET A 281 -23.77 -2.43 -19.76
N ASN A 282 -22.47 -2.28 -20.05
CA ASN A 282 -21.86 -2.73 -21.30
C ASN A 282 -22.01 -4.25 -21.50
N ILE A 283 -21.66 -5.05 -20.48
CA ILE A 283 -21.79 -6.52 -20.52
C ILE A 283 -23.27 -6.95 -20.57
N GLU A 284 -24.16 -6.32 -19.80
CA GLU A 284 -25.60 -6.63 -19.78
C GLU A 284 -26.28 -6.29 -21.11
N ALA A 285 -25.88 -5.21 -21.78
CA ALA A 285 -26.36 -4.86 -23.11
C ALA A 285 -25.90 -5.88 -24.16
N ARG A 286 -24.59 -6.19 -24.21
CA ARG A 286 -24.03 -7.16 -25.16
C ARG A 286 -24.56 -8.58 -24.93
N LEU A 287 -24.85 -8.96 -23.68
CA LEU A 287 -25.53 -10.22 -23.37
C LEU A 287 -26.97 -10.21 -23.88
N THR A 288 -27.72 -9.13 -23.63
CA THR A 288 -29.11 -8.99 -24.09
C THR A 288 -29.23 -8.99 -25.61
N GLU A 289 -28.28 -8.39 -26.32
CA GLU A 289 -28.17 -8.46 -27.79
C GLU A 289 -28.00 -9.92 -28.27
N ARG A 290 -27.14 -10.69 -27.59
CA ARG A 290 -26.75 -12.05 -27.99
C ARG A 290 -27.77 -13.14 -27.64
N ILE A 291 -28.48 -13.03 -26.51
CA ILE A 291 -29.41 -14.07 -26.01
C ILE A 291 -30.81 -13.56 -25.62
N GLY A 292 -31.14 -12.31 -25.92
CA GLY A 292 -32.48 -11.75 -25.74
C GLY A 292 -32.98 -11.77 -24.29
N GLU A 293 -34.20 -12.28 -24.08
CA GLU A 293 -34.90 -12.27 -22.79
C GLU A 293 -34.15 -13.02 -21.68
N ALA A 294 -33.36 -14.05 -22.00
CA ALA A 294 -32.54 -14.75 -21.01
C ALA A 294 -31.49 -13.81 -20.39
N GLY A 295 -30.87 -12.94 -21.20
CA GLY A 295 -29.92 -11.93 -20.72
C GLY A 295 -30.57 -10.93 -19.76
N LYS A 296 -31.80 -10.50 -20.07
CA LYS A 296 -32.57 -9.57 -19.20
C LYS A 296 -32.91 -10.17 -17.84
N ARG A 297 -33.10 -11.48 -17.74
CA ARG A 297 -33.43 -12.18 -16.48
C ARG A 297 -32.25 -12.23 -15.50
N LEU A 298 -31.01 -12.08 -15.98
CA LEU A 298 -29.80 -12.13 -15.14
C LEU A 298 -29.80 -11.09 -14.01
N HIS A 299 -30.41 -9.92 -14.19
CA HIS A 299 -30.45 -8.90 -13.14
C HIS A 299 -31.49 -9.17 -12.03
N THR A 300 -32.26 -10.26 -12.11
CA THR A 300 -33.24 -10.61 -11.08
C THR A 300 -32.54 -10.84 -9.74
N ALA A 301 -33.12 -10.29 -8.67
CA ALA A 301 -32.60 -10.35 -7.29
C ALA A 301 -31.21 -9.69 -7.06
N ARG A 302 -30.68 -8.91 -8.02
CA ARG A 302 -29.40 -8.19 -7.95
C ARG A 302 -29.60 -6.66 -8.06
N SER A 303 -28.55 -5.90 -7.76
CA SER A 303 -28.44 -4.47 -8.07
C SER A 303 -27.02 -4.16 -8.56
N ARG A 304 -26.82 -3.01 -9.23
CA ARG A 304 -25.48 -2.47 -9.46
C ARG A 304 -24.71 -2.28 -8.15
N ASN A 305 -25.39 -1.95 -7.05
CA ASN A 305 -24.76 -1.68 -5.74
C ASN A 305 -24.03 -2.90 -5.14
N ASP A 306 -24.63 -4.10 -5.18
CA ASP A 306 -24.01 -5.32 -4.66
C ASP A 306 -23.20 -6.08 -5.72
N GLN A 307 -23.48 -5.88 -7.00
CA GLN A 307 -22.61 -6.29 -8.11
C GLN A 307 -21.25 -5.57 -8.04
N VAL A 308 -21.20 -4.24 -8.12
CA VAL A 308 -19.93 -3.48 -8.07
C VAL A 308 -19.14 -3.70 -6.79
N ALA A 309 -19.82 -3.85 -5.64
CA ALA A 309 -19.17 -4.16 -4.36
C ALA A 309 -18.56 -5.58 -4.35
N THR A 310 -19.17 -6.54 -5.06
CA THR A 310 -18.62 -7.89 -5.24
C THR A 310 -17.43 -7.85 -6.18
N ASP A 311 -17.57 -7.21 -7.34
CA ASP A 311 -16.55 -7.19 -8.40
C ASP A 311 -15.31 -6.44 -7.95
N PHE A 312 -15.46 -5.35 -7.20
CA PHE A 312 -14.34 -4.58 -6.66
C PHE A 312 -13.64 -5.29 -5.48
N ARG A 313 -14.37 -6.01 -4.61
CA ARG A 313 -13.75 -6.91 -3.62
C ARG A 313 -12.99 -8.04 -4.32
N LEU A 314 -13.60 -8.70 -5.30
CA LEU A 314 -12.98 -9.73 -6.13
C LEU A 314 -11.69 -9.24 -6.80
N TRP A 315 -11.73 -8.06 -7.43
CA TRP A 315 -10.58 -7.47 -8.14
C TRP A 315 -9.45 -7.14 -7.15
N THR A 316 -9.81 -6.51 -6.03
CA THR A 316 -8.84 -6.14 -4.99
C THR A 316 -8.21 -7.38 -4.35
N ARG A 317 -8.95 -8.48 -4.17
CA ARG A 317 -8.43 -9.77 -3.72
C ARG A 317 -7.42 -10.36 -4.69
N ASP A 318 -7.77 -10.41 -5.98
CA ASP A 318 -6.89 -10.93 -7.03
C ASP A 318 -5.59 -10.09 -7.12
N ALA A 319 -5.68 -8.76 -6.92
CA ALA A 319 -4.52 -7.87 -6.84
C ALA A 319 -3.69 -8.03 -5.55
N MET A 320 -4.32 -8.22 -4.39
CA MET A 320 -3.66 -8.51 -3.12
C MET A 320 -2.83 -9.80 -3.19
N ASP A 321 -3.42 -10.87 -3.75
CA ASP A 321 -2.77 -12.18 -3.88
C ASP A 321 -1.56 -12.09 -4.85
N GLY A 322 -1.67 -11.32 -5.94
CA GLY A 322 -0.57 -11.01 -6.87
C GLY A 322 0.57 -10.20 -6.23
N LEU A 323 0.25 -9.10 -5.54
CA LEU A 323 1.24 -8.26 -4.86
C LEU A 323 1.94 -9.02 -3.73
N ALA A 324 1.23 -9.87 -2.98
CA ALA A 324 1.82 -10.72 -1.94
C ALA A 324 2.79 -11.78 -2.50
N ALA A 325 2.62 -12.20 -3.75
CA ALA A 325 3.59 -13.04 -4.46
C ALA A 325 4.83 -12.25 -4.93
N GLN A 326 4.65 -11.01 -5.42
CA GLN A 326 5.79 -10.15 -5.79
C GLN A 326 6.61 -9.70 -4.57
N MET A 327 5.99 -9.42 -3.42
CA MET A 327 6.70 -9.18 -2.17
C MET A 327 7.55 -10.39 -1.75
N LEU A 328 7.03 -11.60 -1.93
CA LEU A 328 7.77 -12.85 -1.66
C LEU A 328 8.99 -13.02 -2.60
N ASP A 329 8.84 -12.63 -3.87
CA ASP A 329 9.93 -12.63 -4.85
C ASP A 329 11.04 -11.60 -4.49
N CYS A 330 10.67 -10.39 -4.07
CA CYS A 330 11.60 -9.41 -3.51
C CYS A 330 12.35 -9.96 -2.28
N VAL A 331 11.64 -10.57 -1.32
CA VAL A 331 12.25 -11.19 -0.13
C VAL A 331 13.24 -12.30 -0.52
N ARG A 332 12.90 -13.14 -1.51
CA ARG A 332 13.83 -14.16 -2.06
C ARG A 332 15.08 -13.52 -2.67
N ALA A 333 14.95 -12.41 -3.39
CA ALA A 333 16.10 -11.68 -3.92
C ALA A 333 17.01 -11.14 -2.80
N PHE A 334 16.46 -10.47 -1.77
CA PHE A 334 17.25 -9.99 -0.64
C PHE A 334 17.96 -11.13 0.12
N VAL A 335 17.28 -12.25 0.37
CA VAL A 335 17.87 -13.40 1.08
C VAL A 335 19.00 -14.05 0.27
N ALA A 336 18.89 -14.09 -1.06
CA ALA A 336 19.96 -14.57 -1.93
C ALA A 336 21.21 -13.66 -1.89
N ARG A 337 21.04 -12.33 -2.00
CA ARG A 337 22.16 -11.38 -1.84
C ARG A 337 22.73 -11.41 -0.42
N ALA A 338 21.89 -11.68 0.59
CA ALA A 338 22.32 -11.82 1.97
C ALA A 338 23.19 -13.06 2.22
N GLU A 339 22.92 -14.17 1.52
CA GLU A 339 23.75 -15.37 1.58
C GLU A 339 25.14 -15.12 0.98
N GLU A 340 25.18 -14.58 -0.24
CA GLU A 340 26.42 -14.28 -0.97
C GLU A 340 27.31 -13.29 -0.22
N HIS A 341 26.69 -12.28 0.43
CA HIS A 341 27.39 -11.19 1.09
C HIS A 341 27.34 -11.26 2.63
N ALA A 342 27.10 -12.45 3.20
CA ALA A 342 26.96 -12.65 4.65
C ALA A 342 28.18 -12.23 5.49
N GLY A 343 29.37 -12.15 4.87
CA GLY A 343 30.61 -11.64 5.49
C GLY A 343 31.21 -10.42 4.78
N THR A 344 30.52 -9.84 3.79
CA THR A 344 31.01 -8.67 3.04
C THR A 344 30.87 -7.42 3.89
N ILE A 345 31.98 -6.90 4.41
CA ILE A 345 32.03 -5.73 5.30
C ILE A 345 31.51 -4.46 4.59
N MET A 346 30.76 -3.65 5.34
CA MET A 346 30.15 -2.39 4.90
C MET A 346 30.12 -1.38 6.07
N PRO A 347 30.26 -0.06 5.84
CA PRO A 347 29.99 0.94 6.88
C PRO A 347 28.51 0.90 7.28
N GLY A 348 28.23 0.77 8.58
CA GLY A 348 26.92 1.08 9.14
C GLY A 348 26.76 2.59 9.30
N TYR A 349 25.54 3.10 9.12
CA TYR A 349 25.26 4.54 9.18
C TYR A 349 24.18 4.88 10.21
N THR A 350 24.40 5.97 10.96
CA THR A 350 23.31 6.70 11.64
C THR A 350 23.45 8.18 11.29
N HIS A 351 22.36 8.89 11.02
CA HIS A 351 22.39 10.28 10.52
C HIS A 351 23.24 10.48 9.24
N LEU A 352 23.42 9.42 8.44
CA LEU A 352 24.37 9.33 7.32
C LEU A 352 25.85 9.60 7.70
N GLN A 353 26.18 9.57 8.99
CA GLN A 353 27.55 9.53 9.50
C GLN A 353 28.00 8.07 9.68
N PRO A 354 29.29 7.74 9.45
CA PRO A 354 29.84 6.45 9.83
C PRO A 354 29.55 6.13 11.29
N ALA A 355 29.04 4.94 11.54
CA ALA A 355 28.82 4.39 12.86
C ALA A 355 29.69 3.14 13.03
N GLN A 356 29.13 2.02 13.49
CA GLN A 356 29.86 0.77 13.61
C GLN A 356 29.88 0.00 12.27
N PRO A 357 30.95 -0.75 11.96
CA PRO A 357 31.00 -1.69 10.85
C PRO A 357 29.86 -2.73 10.87
N THR A 358 29.34 -3.08 9.71
CA THR A 358 28.30 -4.09 9.49
C THR A 358 28.65 -4.97 8.29
N THR A 359 27.77 -5.89 7.89
CA THR A 359 27.86 -6.60 6.60
C THR A 359 26.77 -6.17 5.65
N PHE A 360 27.08 -6.13 4.35
CA PHE A 360 26.10 -5.91 3.29
C PHE A 360 24.98 -6.96 3.34
N GLY A 361 25.32 -8.21 3.65
CA GLY A 361 24.32 -9.27 3.82
C GLY A 361 23.33 -9.03 4.97
N HIS A 362 23.82 -8.55 6.12
CA HIS A 362 22.93 -8.13 7.21
C HIS A 362 22.01 -6.98 6.80
N HIS A 363 22.53 -6.01 6.03
CA HIS A 363 21.76 -4.87 5.52
C HIS A 363 20.66 -5.31 4.52
N MET A 364 20.93 -6.31 3.67
CA MET A 364 19.90 -6.90 2.79
C MET A 364 18.78 -7.57 3.58
N LEU A 365 19.09 -8.28 4.69
CA LEU A 365 18.07 -8.91 5.54
C LEU A 365 17.16 -7.90 6.24
N ALA A 366 17.63 -6.68 6.52
CA ALA A 366 16.79 -5.63 7.08
C ALA A 366 15.60 -5.28 6.16
N TYR A 367 15.81 -5.30 4.84
CA TYR A 367 14.75 -5.08 3.85
C TYR A 367 13.87 -6.32 3.62
N ALA A 368 14.44 -7.54 3.69
CA ALA A 368 13.66 -8.78 3.71
C ALA A 368 12.64 -8.78 4.87
N GLU A 369 13.08 -8.41 6.07
CA GLU A 369 12.23 -8.24 7.25
C GLU A 369 11.14 -7.16 7.08
N MET A 370 11.42 -6.05 6.37
CA MET A 370 10.40 -5.03 6.06
C MET A 370 9.30 -5.59 5.15
N LEU A 371 9.66 -6.12 3.98
CA LEU A 371 8.69 -6.62 3.00
C LEU A 371 7.93 -7.86 3.49
N TRP A 372 8.51 -8.66 4.37
CA TRP A 372 7.78 -9.77 5.00
C TRP A 372 6.63 -9.27 5.90
N ARG A 373 6.84 -8.17 6.64
CA ARG A 373 5.75 -7.51 7.40
C ARG A 373 4.70 -6.90 6.48
N ASP A 374 5.09 -6.37 5.33
CA ASP A 374 4.13 -5.84 4.34
C ASP A 374 3.30 -6.93 3.68
N ARG A 375 3.93 -8.06 3.34
CA ARG A 375 3.24 -9.27 2.88
C ARG A 375 2.26 -9.79 3.94
N GLY A 376 2.64 -9.76 5.22
CA GLY A 376 1.75 -10.06 6.35
C GLY A 376 0.50 -9.15 6.34
N ARG A 377 0.70 -7.82 6.32
CA ARG A 377 -0.41 -6.84 6.24
C ARG A 377 -1.32 -7.07 5.05
N MET A 378 -0.76 -7.39 3.88
CA MET A 378 -1.50 -7.66 2.66
C MET A 378 -2.39 -8.91 2.82
N LEU A 379 -1.86 -9.99 3.38
CA LEU A 379 -2.62 -11.21 3.66
C LEU A 379 -3.70 -11.02 4.75
N ASP A 380 -3.39 -10.24 5.80
CA ASP A 380 -4.35 -9.93 6.87
C ASP A 380 -5.54 -9.10 6.34
N ALA A 381 -5.27 -8.11 5.48
CA ALA A 381 -6.32 -7.32 4.80
C ALA A 381 -7.12 -8.19 3.81
N ARG A 382 -6.43 -9.05 3.06
CA ARG A 382 -7.02 -10.04 2.13
C ARG A 382 -7.92 -11.07 2.83
N ALA A 383 -7.68 -11.36 4.11
CA ALA A 383 -8.58 -12.16 4.93
C ALA A 383 -9.85 -11.38 5.33
N ARG A 384 -9.71 -10.14 5.84
CA ARG A 384 -10.87 -9.28 6.21
C ARG A 384 -11.75 -8.89 5.01
N LEU A 385 -11.15 -8.76 3.83
CA LEU A 385 -11.86 -8.48 2.58
C LEU A 385 -12.90 -9.56 2.23
N ASN A 386 -12.66 -10.83 2.59
CA ASN A 386 -13.21 -12.01 1.91
C ASN A 386 -14.64 -12.44 2.35
N GLU A 387 -15.50 -11.50 2.78
CA GLU A 387 -16.95 -11.70 2.86
C GLU A 387 -17.65 -11.18 1.56
N CYS A 388 -18.61 -11.94 1.02
CA CYS A 388 -19.28 -11.69 -0.27
C CYS A 388 -20.51 -10.77 -0.13
N PRO A 389 -20.58 -9.60 -0.76
CA PRO A 389 -21.73 -8.70 -0.64
C PRO A 389 -22.91 -9.07 -1.55
N LEU A 390 -22.69 -9.84 -2.62
CA LEU A 390 -23.73 -10.27 -3.58
C LEU A 390 -24.96 -10.88 -2.89
N GLY A 391 -26.15 -10.51 -3.37
CA GLY A 391 -27.44 -10.80 -2.73
C GLY A 391 -27.88 -9.76 -1.69
N SER A 392 -27.13 -8.67 -1.51
CA SER A 392 -27.56 -7.50 -0.72
C SER A 392 -28.50 -6.57 -1.51
N ALA A 393 -28.60 -6.77 -2.83
CA ALA A 393 -29.31 -5.91 -3.77
C ALA A 393 -28.95 -4.42 -3.56
N ALA A 394 -29.92 -3.52 -3.63
CA ALA A 394 -29.66 -2.08 -3.52
C ALA A 394 -29.17 -1.65 -2.12
N MET A 395 -29.68 -2.29 -1.05
CA MET A 395 -29.34 -2.01 0.36
C MET A 395 -30.05 -2.94 1.38
N CYS A 396 -31.25 -3.45 1.06
CA CYS A 396 -32.10 -4.17 2.02
C CYS A 396 -32.05 -5.71 1.91
N GLY A 397 -31.16 -6.26 1.07
CA GLY A 397 -31.33 -7.61 0.55
C GLY A 397 -32.42 -7.67 -0.52
N THR A 398 -32.78 -8.89 -0.91
CA THR A 398 -33.76 -9.18 -1.96
C THR A 398 -35.00 -9.88 -1.38
N GLY A 399 -36.15 -9.73 -2.05
CA GLY A 399 -37.39 -10.47 -1.72
C GLY A 399 -37.42 -11.90 -2.27
N PHE A 400 -36.41 -12.30 -3.04
CA PHE A 400 -36.29 -13.66 -3.61
C PHE A 400 -35.51 -14.60 -2.68
N PRO A 401 -35.84 -15.91 -2.63
CA PRO A 401 -35.19 -16.90 -1.75
C PRO A 401 -33.83 -17.36 -2.30
N ILE A 402 -32.87 -16.45 -2.43
CA ILE A 402 -31.54 -16.72 -2.99
C ILE A 402 -30.59 -17.43 -2.01
N ASP A 403 -29.70 -18.27 -2.52
CA ASP A 403 -28.60 -18.85 -1.72
C ASP A 403 -27.33 -17.99 -1.78
N ARG A 404 -27.20 -17.07 -0.82
CA ARG A 404 -25.98 -16.26 -0.66
C ARG A 404 -24.76 -17.08 -0.22
N HIS A 405 -24.93 -18.24 0.43
CA HIS A 405 -23.80 -19.08 0.84
C HIS A 405 -23.22 -19.87 -0.34
N GLY A 406 -24.08 -20.41 -1.20
CA GLY A 406 -23.70 -21.03 -2.48
C GLY A 406 -22.93 -20.05 -3.37
N THR A 407 -23.47 -18.85 -3.58
CA THR A 407 -22.79 -17.81 -4.39
C THR A 407 -21.47 -17.35 -3.77
N ALA A 408 -21.40 -17.13 -2.45
CA ALA A 408 -20.14 -16.78 -1.78
C ALA A 408 -19.07 -17.87 -1.98
N LYS A 409 -19.44 -19.14 -1.79
CA LYS A 409 -18.57 -20.31 -2.00
C LYS A 409 -18.11 -20.44 -3.45
N ALA A 410 -19.00 -20.25 -4.42
CA ALA A 410 -18.68 -20.30 -5.85
C ALA A 410 -17.65 -19.22 -6.27
N LEU A 411 -17.65 -18.08 -5.57
CA LEU A 411 -16.73 -16.96 -5.79
C LEU A 411 -15.47 -16.98 -4.90
N GLY A 412 -15.28 -18.03 -4.09
CA GLY A 412 -14.12 -18.19 -3.20
C GLY A 412 -14.09 -17.26 -1.99
N PHE A 413 -15.24 -16.70 -1.61
CA PHE A 413 -15.40 -15.96 -0.36
C PHE A 413 -15.67 -16.92 0.81
N ASP A 414 -15.26 -16.54 2.03
CA ASP A 414 -15.40 -17.38 3.23
C ASP A 414 -16.85 -17.43 3.75
N GLY A 415 -17.67 -16.44 3.35
CA GLY A 415 -19.11 -16.39 3.60
C GLY A 415 -19.75 -15.14 3.01
N PRO A 416 -21.08 -15.01 3.06
CA PRO A 416 -21.77 -13.77 2.68
C PRO A 416 -21.67 -12.70 3.78
N THR A 417 -21.67 -11.42 3.39
CA THR A 417 -21.71 -10.30 4.35
C THR A 417 -22.96 -10.37 5.22
N ARG A 418 -22.78 -10.07 6.52
CA ARG A 418 -23.83 -10.30 7.55
C ARG A 418 -24.92 -9.23 7.57
N ASN A 419 -24.70 -8.10 6.92
CA ASN A 419 -25.64 -6.99 6.83
C ASN A 419 -25.60 -6.40 5.42
N SER A 420 -26.77 -6.18 4.82
CA SER A 420 -26.89 -5.72 3.43
C SER A 420 -26.61 -4.22 3.26
N LEU A 421 -26.78 -3.41 4.32
CA LEU A 421 -26.42 -1.99 4.33
C LEU A 421 -24.90 -1.85 4.25
N ASP A 422 -24.21 -2.58 5.13
CA ASP A 422 -22.75 -2.66 5.20
C ASP A 422 -22.16 -3.29 3.93
N GLY A 423 -22.78 -4.36 3.40
CA GLY A 423 -22.31 -5.07 2.21
C GLY A 423 -22.14 -4.17 0.97
N VAL A 424 -22.99 -3.15 0.80
CA VAL A 424 -22.89 -2.22 -0.35
C VAL A 424 -22.19 -0.90 0.00
N GLY A 425 -22.27 -0.45 1.26
CA GLY A 425 -21.68 0.81 1.73
C GLY A 425 -20.22 0.73 2.18
N SER A 426 -19.72 -0.45 2.55
CA SER A 426 -18.36 -0.65 3.05
C SER A 426 -17.29 -0.45 1.96
N ARG A 427 -16.20 0.25 2.32
CA ARG A 427 -14.95 0.39 1.54
C ARG A 427 -13.70 0.24 2.41
N ASP A 428 -13.85 -0.41 3.55
CA ASP A 428 -12.80 -0.74 4.51
C ASP A 428 -11.65 -1.52 3.86
N PHE A 429 -11.97 -2.57 3.09
CA PHE A 429 -11.00 -3.39 2.36
C PHE A 429 -10.14 -2.58 1.38
N ALA A 430 -10.71 -1.57 0.72
CA ALA A 430 -10.01 -0.69 -0.21
C ALA A 430 -9.10 0.31 0.54
N MET A 431 -9.54 0.83 1.69
CA MET A 431 -8.69 1.69 2.55
C MET A 431 -7.54 0.89 3.17
N GLU A 432 -7.77 -0.35 3.62
CA GLU A 432 -6.70 -1.24 4.09
C GLU A 432 -5.71 -1.63 2.98
N PHE A 433 -6.20 -1.89 1.76
CA PHE A 433 -5.34 -2.14 0.59
C PHE A 433 -4.41 -0.96 0.31
N LEU A 434 -4.96 0.26 0.25
CA LEU A 434 -4.18 1.48 0.02
C LEU A 434 -3.19 1.74 1.16
N ALA A 435 -3.54 1.41 2.41
CA ALA A 435 -2.63 1.49 3.55
C ALA A 435 -1.46 0.49 3.44
N ALA A 436 -1.73 -0.76 3.08
CA ALA A 436 -0.70 -1.76 2.83
C ALA A 436 0.24 -1.33 1.68
N CYS A 437 -0.32 -0.78 0.60
CA CYS A 437 0.46 -0.28 -0.54
C CYS A 437 1.35 0.91 -0.17
N ALA A 438 0.81 1.91 0.54
CA ALA A 438 1.57 3.09 0.96
C ALA A 438 2.71 2.74 1.95
N ILE A 439 2.48 1.80 2.88
CA ILE A 439 3.52 1.31 3.80
C ILE A 439 4.60 0.55 3.03
N CYS A 440 4.23 -0.36 2.12
CA CYS A 440 5.20 -1.10 1.30
C CYS A 440 6.05 -0.15 0.45
N ALA A 441 5.43 0.82 -0.24
CA ALA A 441 6.14 1.83 -1.01
C ALA A 441 7.10 2.67 -0.14
N THR A 442 6.73 2.94 1.11
CA THR A 442 7.59 3.63 2.10
C THR A 442 8.82 2.79 2.51
N HIS A 443 8.75 1.46 2.51
CA HIS A 443 9.93 0.62 2.70
C HIS A 443 10.79 0.54 1.43
N LEU A 444 10.17 0.45 0.25
CA LEU A 444 10.88 0.45 -1.04
C LEU A 444 11.64 1.78 -1.29
N SER A 445 11.05 2.91 -0.90
CA SER A 445 11.69 4.23 -1.06
C SER A 445 12.92 4.44 -0.18
N ARG A 446 13.02 3.74 0.95
CA ARG A 446 14.22 3.75 1.80
C ARG A 446 15.40 3.05 1.13
N LEU A 447 15.17 1.89 0.50
CA LEU A 447 16.22 1.26 -0.33
C LEU A 447 16.57 2.15 -1.53
N ALA A 448 15.58 2.83 -2.11
CA ALA A 448 15.82 3.71 -3.24
C ALA A 448 16.71 4.92 -2.90
N GLU A 449 16.56 5.54 -1.71
CA GLU A 449 17.56 6.50 -1.20
C GLU A 449 18.96 5.88 -1.17
N GLU A 450 19.08 4.71 -0.55
CA GLU A 450 20.36 4.03 -0.37
C GLU A 450 21.00 3.65 -1.72
N ILE A 451 20.25 3.17 -2.72
CA ILE A 451 20.75 2.93 -4.08
C ILE A 451 21.22 4.24 -4.74
N VAL A 452 20.47 5.33 -4.62
CA VAL A 452 20.84 6.65 -5.17
C VAL A 452 22.14 7.17 -4.52
N ILE A 453 22.32 6.95 -3.22
CA ILE A 453 23.53 7.33 -2.48
C ILE A 453 24.70 6.41 -2.84
N TRP A 454 24.53 5.09 -2.81
CA TRP A 454 25.59 4.10 -3.04
C TRP A 454 26.12 4.06 -4.47
N THR A 455 25.30 4.44 -5.46
CA THR A 455 25.72 4.57 -6.87
C THR A 455 26.39 5.91 -7.19
N ASN A 456 26.34 6.90 -6.28
CA ASN A 456 27.08 8.14 -6.41
C ASN A 456 28.60 7.87 -6.34
N PRO A 457 29.44 8.37 -7.27
CA PRO A 457 30.89 8.14 -7.29
C PRO A 457 31.65 8.50 -6.00
N ALA A 458 31.13 9.38 -5.14
CA ALA A 458 31.75 9.69 -3.84
C ALA A 458 31.69 8.51 -2.85
N PHE A 459 30.57 7.77 -2.89
CA PHE A 459 30.40 6.53 -2.11
C PHE A 459 30.98 5.35 -2.91
N GLY A 460 30.40 5.07 -4.08
CA GLY A 460 30.86 4.00 -4.99
C GLY A 460 30.69 2.59 -4.42
N PHE A 461 29.71 2.38 -3.55
CA PHE A 461 29.49 1.11 -2.83
C PHE A 461 28.77 0.06 -3.67
N VAL A 462 27.88 0.46 -4.59
CA VAL A 462 27.23 -0.47 -5.53
C VAL A 462 27.24 0.10 -6.94
N LYS A 463 27.27 -0.80 -7.93
CA LYS A 463 27.04 -0.48 -9.34
C LYS A 463 25.79 -1.22 -9.83
N LEU A 464 24.95 -0.54 -10.59
CA LEU A 464 23.88 -1.13 -11.40
C LEU A 464 24.32 -1.23 -12.87
N SER A 465 23.71 -2.17 -13.60
CA SER A 465 23.94 -2.35 -15.04
C SER A 465 23.21 -1.29 -15.87
N ASP A 466 23.60 -1.25 -17.14
CA ASP A 466 23.08 -0.37 -18.18
C ASP A 466 21.60 -0.65 -18.50
N GLY A 467 21.06 -1.79 -18.06
CA GLY A 467 19.63 -2.14 -18.19
C GLY A 467 18.73 -1.56 -17.10
N LEU A 468 19.30 -1.08 -15.98
CA LEU A 468 18.56 -0.50 -14.84
C LEU A 468 19.02 0.93 -14.49
N THR A 469 19.82 1.55 -15.36
CA THR A 469 20.28 2.94 -15.27
C THR A 469 20.10 3.65 -16.60
N THR A 470 20.05 4.98 -16.60
CA THR A 470 20.04 5.77 -17.83
C THR A 470 21.33 6.57 -17.98
N GLY A 471 21.69 6.91 -19.22
CA GLY A 471 22.83 7.77 -19.52
C GLY A 471 22.49 9.26 -19.51
N SER A 472 23.44 10.11 -19.91
CA SER A 472 23.18 11.50 -20.28
C SER A 472 23.68 11.77 -21.69
N SER A 473 22.86 12.44 -22.51
CA SER A 473 23.20 12.81 -23.90
C SER A 473 24.36 13.82 -24.03
N ILE A 474 24.77 14.45 -22.93
CA ILE A 474 25.88 15.41 -22.86
C ILE A 474 27.04 14.93 -21.97
N MET A 475 26.81 13.95 -21.08
CA MET A 475 27.81 13.43 -20.14
C MET A 475 27.89 11.90 -20.24
N PRO A 476 28.75 11.34 -21.13
CA PRO A 476 28.80 9.89 -21.39
C PRO A 476 29.23 9.06 -20.18
N GLN A 477 29.87 9.67 -19.17
CA GLN A 477 30.23 9.06 -17.90
C GLN A 477 29.10 9.02 -16.88
N LYS A 478 28.02 9.82 -17.06
CA LYS A 478 26.94 9.94 -16.08
C LYS A 478 25.94 8.79 -16.26
N ARG A 479 25.86 7.94 -15.24
CA ARG A 479 24.80 6.93 -15.04
C ARG A 479 23.82 7.44 -13.99
N ASN A 480 22.53 7.40 -14.29
CA ASN A 480 21.47 7.84 -13.39
C ASN A 480 20.70 6.62 -12.85
N PRO A 481 20.45 6.51 -11.54
CA PRO A 481 19.68 5.41 -10.93
C PRO A 481 18.15 5.65 -11.04
N ASP A 482 17.65 6.01 -12.23
CA ASP A 482 16.27 6.46 -12.46
C ASP A 482 15.21 5.47 -11.95
N ALA A 483 15.48 4.17 -12.03
CA ALA A 483 14.59 3.13 -11.48
C ALA A 483 14.37 3.29 -9.97
N ALA A 484 15.42 3.61 -9.20
CA ALA A 484 15.31 3.92 -7.78
C ALA A 484 14.60 5.26 -7.57
N GLU A 485 14.95 6.30 -8.33
CA GLU A 485 14.31 7.62 -8.18
C GLU A 485 12.79 7.57 -8.43
N LEU A 486 12.35 6.78 -9.42
CA LEU A 486 10.94 6.53 -9.72
C LEU A 486 10.24 5.68 -8.65
N VAL A 487 10.91 4.63 -8.10
CA VAL A 487 10.39 3.87 -6.96
C VAL A 487 10.17 4.77 -5.75
N ARG A 488 11.16 5.61 -5.41
CA ARG A 488 11.05 6.63 -4.35
C ARG A 488 9.87 7.57 -4.60
N GLY A 489 9.80 8.18 -5.79
CA GLY A 489 8.76 9.16 -6.15
C GLY A 489 7.33 8.61 -6.14
N LYS A 490 7.12 7.38 -6.60
CA LYS A 490 5.79 6.75 -6.66
C LYS A 490 5.13 6.55 -5.29
N THR A 491 5.91 6.54 -4.20
CA THR A 491 5.39 6.52 -2.80
C THR A 491 4.39 7.63 -2.53
N GLY A 492 4.65 8.85 -3.03
CA GLY A 492 3.75 9.99 -2.85
C GLY A 492 2.38 9.81 -3.52
N ARG A 493 2.33 9.09 -4.65
CA ARG A 493 1.10 8.79 -5.39
C ARG A 493 0.22 7.80 -4.62
N MET A 494 0.78 6.66 -4.18
CA MET A 494 0.07 5.68 -3.35
C MET A 494 -0.39 6.25 -2.01
N THR A 495 0.40 7.14 -1.40
CA THR A 495 0.02 7.86 -0.18
C THR A 495 -1.12 8.86 -0.43
N GLY A 496 -1.08 9.57 -1.57
CA GLY A 496 -2.17 10.45 -2.02
C GLY A 496 -3.48 9.70 -2.23
N ASN A 497 -3.44 8.55 -2.89
CA ASN A 497 -4.61 7.69 -3.13
C ASN A 497 -5.28 7.25 -1.82
N LEU A 498 -4.49 6.83 -0.82
CA LEU A 498 -4.99 6.50 0.53
C LEU A 498 -5.69 7.69 1.20
N VAL A 499 -5.07 8.87 1.18
CA VAL A 499 -5.64 10.10 1.77
C VAL A 499 -6.90 10.55 1.03
N GLY A 500 -6.94 10.34 -0.29
CA GLY A 500 -8.12 10.57 -1.14
C GLY A 500 -9.31 9.73 -0.67
N LEU A 501 -9.19 8.39 -0.67
CA LEU A 501 -10.30 7.51 -0.30
C LEU A 501 -10.76 7.70 1.15
N LEU A 502 -9.82 7.90 2.09
CA LEU A 502 -10.14 8.26 3.47
C LEU A 502 -10.95 9.56 3.57
N THR A 503 -10.70 10.53 2.67
CA THR A 503 -11.42 11.81 2.63
C THR A 503 -12.80 11.68 1.99
N VAL A 504 -12.93 10.88 0.92
CA VAL A 504 -14.20 10.57 0.24
C VAL A 504 -15.17 9.88 1.21
N VAL A 505 -14.73 8.81 1.88
CA VAL A 505 -15.59 8.03 2.80
C VAL A 505 -15.94 8.80 4.07
N LYS A 506 -15.13 9.80 4.48
CA LYS A 506 -15.27 10.51 5.76
C LYS A 506 -16.52 11.38 5.85
N GLY A 507 -17.57 10.78 6.42
CA GLY A 507 -18.83 11.44 6.77
C GLY A 507 -19.96 11.21 5.78
N LEU A 508 -19.80 10.28 4.83
CA LEU A 508 -20.92 9.78 4.04
C LEU A 508 -21.96 9.13 4.98
N ALA A 509 -23.23 9.38 4.71
CA ALA A 509 -24.32 8.67 5.37
C ALA A 509 -24.52 7.30 4.72
N LEU A 510 -24.99 6.32 5.49
CA LEU A 510 -25.46 5.06 4.90
C LEU A 510 -26.63 5.34 3.92
N THR A 511 -26.74 4.63 2.81
CA THR A 511 -26.12 3.31 2.56
C THR A 511 -25.07 3.32 1.44
N TYR A 512 -25.52 3.44 0.19
CA TYR A 512 -24.67 3.62 -0.97
C TYR A 512 -24.81 5.08 -1.45
N ALA A 513 -23.69 5.71 -1.80
CA ALA A 513 -23.63 7.06 -2.36
C ALA A 513 -22.78 7.04 -3.63
N LYS A 514 -23.06 7.94 -4.59
CA LYS A 514 -22.35 7.99 -5.87
C LYS A 514 -20.88 8.39 -5.70
N ASP A 515 -20.55 9.05 -4.60
CA ASP A 515 -19.20 9.28 -4.05
C ASP A 515 -18.35 7.99 -3.99
N LEU A 516 -19.00 6.82 -3.81
CA LEU A 516 -18.34 5.50 -3.82
C LEU A 516 -18.01 4.99 -5.24
N GLN A 517 -18.00 5.86 -6.25
CA GLN A 517 -17.45 5.59 -7.58
C GLN A 517 -15.94 5.90 -7.65
N GLU A 518 -15.47 6.86 -6.84
CA GLU A 518 -14.07 7.34 -6.68
C GLU A 518 -13.12 6.30 -6.04
N ASP A 519 -13.64 5.18 -5.58
CA ASP A 519 -12.91 4.11 -4.88
C ASP A 519 -11.94 3.34 -5.80
N LYS A 520 -12.31 3.19 -7.07
CA LYS A 520 -11.66 2.35 -8.07
C LYS A 520 -10.33 2.91 -8.55
N GLU A 521 -10.29 4.15 -9.03
CA GLU A 521 -9.11 4.72 -9.70
C GLU A 521 -7.86 4.71 -8.80
N GLY A 522 -7.99 5.18 -7.56
CA GLY A 522 -6.90 5.19 -6.59
C GLY A 522 -6.40 3.79 -6.22
N VAL A 523 -7.27 2.77 -6.21
CA VAL A 523 -6.92 1.37 -5.94
C VAL A 523 -6.23 0.73 -7.15
N PHE A 524 -6.78 0.89 -8.35
CA PHE A 524 -6.18 0.40 -9.59
C PHE A 524 -4.79 0.99 -9.80
N ASP A 525 -4.67 2.32 -9.66
CA ASP A 525 -3.41 3.04 -9.78
C ASP A 525 -2.36 2.59 -8.75
N SER A 526 -2.76 2.39 -7.49
CA SER A 526 -1.84 1.94 -6.44
C SER A 526 -1.34 0.52 -6.69
N ALA A 527 -2.21 -0.38 -7.16
CA ALA A 527 -1.83 -1.74 -7.53
C ALA A 527 -0.82 -1.74 -8.70
N GLU A 528 -1.11 -1.00 -9.77
CA GLU A 528 -0.26 -0.93 -10.97
C GLU A 528 1.11 -0.28 -10.67
N ASN A 529 1.13 0.79 -9.87
CA ASN A 529 2.39 1.42 -9.46
C ASN A 529 3.20 0.52 -8.51
N LEU A 530 2.56 -0.15 -7.54
CA LEU A 530 3.29 -1.04 -6.63
C LEU A 530 3.81 -2.30 -7.34
N THR A 531 3.03 -2.85 -8.28
CA THR A 531 3.43 -3.97 -9.16
C THR A 531 4.74 -3.65 -9.88
N LEU A 532 4.82 -2.45 -10.47
CA LEU A 532 6.03 -1.95 -11.15
C LEU A 532 7.17 -1.66 -10.16
N CYS A 533 6.89 -1.07 -8.99
CA CYS A 533 7.92 -0.79 -7.98
C CYS A 533 8.56 -2.05 -7.38
N LEU A 534 7.76 -3.08 -7.12
CA LEU A 534 8.25 -4.38 -6.65
C LEU A 534 9.11 -5.05 -7.72
N ALA A 535 8.65 -5.10 -8.98
CA ALA A 535 9.43 -5.65 -10.10
C ALA A 535 10.77 -4.90 -10.31
N ALA A 536 10.76 -3.57 -10.29
CA ALA A 536 11.97 -2.75 -10.42
C ALA A 536 12.94 -2.96 -9.24
N THR A 537 12.43 -3.06 -8.02
CA THR A 537 13.26 -3.35 -6.83
C THR A 537 13.87 -4.75 -6.91
N ALA A 538 13.07 -5.76 -7.25
CA ALA A 538 13.56 -7.13 -7.38
C ALA A 538 14.60 -7.27 -8.51
N ALA A 539 14.49 -6.47 -9.58
CA ALA A 539 15.52 -6.38 -10.61
C ALA A 539 16.80 -5.74 -10.07
N MET A 540 16.72 -4.55 -9.46
CA MET A 540 17.89 -3.83 -8.90
C MET A 540 18.62 -4.64 -7.82
N VAL A 541 17.91 -5.37 -6.96
CA VAL A 541 18.51 -6.21 -5.90
C VAL A 541 19.28 -7.41 -6.49
N ARG A 542 18.82 -8.00 -7.59
CA ARG A 542 19.56 -9.07 -8.29
C ARG A 542 20.75 -8.55 -9.10
N ASP A 543 20.60 -7.36 -9.68
CA ASP A 543 21.58 -6.75 -10.60
C ASP A 543 22.75 -6.06 -9.87
N MET A 544 22.50 -5.48 -8.68
CA MET A 544 23.48 -4.66 -7.98
C MET A 544 24.77 -5.41 -7.65
N GLN A 545 25.91 -4.82 -8.06
CA GLN A 545 27.26 -5.33 -7.87
C GLN A 545 27.96 -4.52 -6.75
N PRO A 546 28.14 -5.07 -5.53
CA PRO A 546 28.77 -4.34 -4.43
C PRO A 546 30.28 -4.26 -4.61
N ASN A 547 30.84 -3.07 -4.44
CA ASN A 547 32.27 -2.82 -4.45
C ASN A 547 32.86 -3.17 -3.08
N VAL A 548 33.14 -4.47 -2.88
CA VAL A 548 33.66 -5.04 -1.63
C VAL A 548 34.86 -4.25 -1.09
N ALA A 549 35.80 -3.85 -1.95
CA ALA A 549 36.99 -3.09 -1.55
C ALA A 549 36.64 -1.68 -1.06
N ARG A 550 35.78 -0.94 -1.78
CA ARG A 550 35.39 0.43 -1.37
C ARG A 550 34.52 0.41 -0.11
N MET A 551 33.64 -0.57 0.04
CA MET A 551 32.85 -0.75 1.27
C MET A 551 33.72 -1.14 2.46
N ALA A 552 34.66 -2.08 2.30
CA ALA A 552 35.59 -2.44 3.37
C ALA A 552 36.50 -1.28 3.80
N ALA A 553 36.96 -0.46 2.85
CA ALA A 553 37.72 0.76 3.14
C ALA A 553 36.86 1.77 3.92
N ALA A 554 35.68 2.13 3.42
CA ALA A 554 34.78 3.08 4.08
C ALA A 554 34.27 2.60 5.44
N ALA A 555 34.25 1.29 5.71
CA ALA A 555 33.95 0.73 7.03
C ALA A 555 35.09 0.95 8.05
N GLY A 556 36.32 1.22 7.60
CA GLY A 556 37.47 1.56 8.44
C GLY A 556 37.79 3.05 8.50
N GLU A 557 36.97 3.91 7.87
CA GLU A 557 37.10 5.38 7.93
C GLU A 557 36.33 5.95 9.13
N GLY A 558 36.87 6.99 9.77
CA GLY A 558 36.13 7.84 10.72
C GLY A 558 35.98 7.27 12.13
N PHE A 559 37.01 6.60 12.65
CA PHE A 559 37.05 6.04 14.01
C PHE A 559 35.92 5.03 14.31
N SER A 560 35.44 4.30 13.30
CA SER A 560 34.30 3.37 13.38
C SER A 560 34.45 2.26 14.45
N THR A 561 35.69 1.96 14.85
CA THR A 561 36.06 0.98 15.89
C THR A 561 36.27 1.59 17.28
N ALA A 562 35.98 2.87 17.48
CA ALA A 562 36.06 3.52 18.80
C ALA A 562 35.14 2.85 19.85
N THR A 563 33.97 2.35 19.44
CA THR A 563 33.11 1.56 20.34
C THR A 563 33.74 0.21 20.70
N ASP A 564 34.48 -0.42 19.80
CA ASP A 564 35.21 -1.67 20.09
C ASP A 564 36.34 -1.48 21.10
N LEU A 565 37.02 -0.34 21.03
CA LEU A 565 38.00 0.10 22.02
C LEU A 565 37.34 0.30 23.40
N ALA A 566 36.19 0.99 23.45
CA ALA A 566 35.43 1.14 24.70
C ALA A 566 34.96 -0.23 25.24
N ASP A 567 34.46 -1.12 24.38
CA ASP A 567 34.06 -2.48 24.75
C ASP A 567 35.26 -3.31 25.27
N TRP A 568 36.46 -3.18 24.67
CA TRP A 568 37.69 -3.85 25.12
C TRP A 568 38.15 -3.33 26.48
N LEU A 569 38.13 -2.00 26.70
CA LEU A 569 38.44 -1.38 27.99
C LEU A 569 37.49 -1.84 29.12
N VAL A 570 36.21 -2.08 28.81
CA VAL A 570 35.24 -2.68 29.75
C VAL A 570 35.52 -4.17 29.96
N ARG A 571 35.77 -4.94 28.89
CA ARG A 571 35.97 -6.39 28.98
C ARG A 571 37.27 -6.77 29.67
N GLU A 572 38.40 -6.19 29.29
CA GLU A 572 39.71 -6.63 29.79
C GLU A 572 40.12 -5.85 31.06
N LEU A 573 40.08 -4.52 31.01
CA LEU A 573 40.52 -3.66 32.13
C LEU A 573 39.46 -3.46 33.23
N LYS A 574 38.27 -4.06 33.05
CA LYS A 574 37.10 -3.98 33.93
C LYS A 574 36.65 -2.55 34.27
N LEU A 575 36.90 -1.60 33.38
CA LEU A 575 36.46 -0.21 33.55
C LEU A 575 34.92 -0.11 33.47
N PRO A 576 34.28 0.77 34.26
CA PRO A 576 32.91 1.19 33.99
C PRO A 576 32.81 1.82 32.59
N PHE A 577 31.72 1.56 31.86
CA PHE A 577 31.59 1.99 30.45
C PHE A 577 31.78 3.50 30.23
N ARG A 578 31.39 4.35 31.19
CA ARG A 578 31.62 5.81 31.10
C ARG A 578 33.10 6.17 31.13
N ASP A 579 33.88 5.49 31.97
CA ASP A 579 35.31 5.76 32.12
C ASP A 579 36.08 5.19 30.92
N ALA A 580 35.70 4.00 30.45
CA ALA A 580 36.15 3.45 29.17
C ALA A 580 35.87 4.40 27.99
N HIS A 581 34.66 4.95 27.90
CA HIS A 581 34.29 5.95 26.90
C HIS A 581 35.12 7.25 27.01
N HIS A 582 35.43 7.72 28.23
CA HIS A 582 36.32 8.87 28.44
C HIS A 582 37.80 8.58 28.10
N VAL A 583 38.27 7.35 28.26
CA VAL A 583 39.58 6.90 27.75
C VAL A 583 39.57 6.87 26.22
N THR A 584 38.58 6.20 25.60
CA THR A 584 38.39 6.15 24.15
C THR A 584 38.32 7.54 23.52
N GLY A 585 37.53 8.47 24.08
CA GLY A 585 37.40 9.82 23.54
C GLY A 585 38.73 10.62 23.56
N ARG A 586 39.58 10.41 24.58
CA ARG A 586 40.93 10.98 24.61
C ARG A 586 41.86 10.33 23.57
N LEU A 587 41.72 9.04 23.30
CA LEU A 587 42.48 8.33 22.27
C LEU A 587 42.07 8.76 20.86
N VAL A 588 40.77 8.90 20.58
CA VAL A 588 40.26 9.45 19.31
C VAL A 588 40.78 10.87 19.08
N ALA A 589 40.69 11.76 20.08
CA ALA A 589 41.21 13.12 19.96
C ALA A 589 42.75 13.18 19.76
N LYS A 590 43.51 12.23 20.33
CA LYS A 590 44.96 12.11 20.09
C LYS A 590 45.25 11.64 18.65
N ALA A 591 44.53 10.64 18.17
CA ALA A 591 44.66 10.11 16.81
C ALA A 591 44.29 11.18 15.75
N GLU A 592 43.17 11.88 15.94
CA GLU A 592 42.72 13.01 15.12
C GLU A 592 43.77 14.13 15.09
N GLY A 593 44.30 14.53 16.25
CA GLY A 593 45.37 15.53 16.35
C GLY A 593 46.71 15.12 15.71
N MET A 594 46.89 13.82 15.41
CA MET A 594 48.04 13.25 14.69
C MET A 594 47.73 12.95 13.21
N GLY A 595 46.49 13.11 12.75
CA GLY A 595 46.08 12.79 11.39
C GLY A 595 46.00 11.28 11.08
N VAL A 596 45.79 10.44 12.10
CA VAL A 596 45.66 8.98 11.97
C VAL A 596 44.33 8.47 12.56
N ASP A 597 43.89 7.29 12.16
CA ASP A 597 42.81 6.57 12.85
C ASP A 597 43.37 5.77 14.05
N LEU A 598 42.52 5.21 14.92
CA LEU A 598 42.91 4.51 16.15
C LEU A 598 43.98 3.41 15.98
N PRO A 599 43.99 2.59 14.90
CA PRO A 599 45.07 1.61 14.65
C PRO A 599 46.46 2.23 14.40
N GLY A 600 46.52 3.54 14.10
CA GLY A 600 47.76 4.27 13.83
C GLY A 600 48.45 4.81 15.09
N LEU A 601 47.81 4.78 16.26
CA LEU A 601 48.47 5.09 17.54
C LEU A 601 49.36 3.92 17.98
N SER A 602 50.57 4.20 18.43
CA SER A 602 51.42 3.17 19.06
C SER A 602 50.93 2.78 20.45
N LEU A 603 51.32 1.59 20.92
CA LEU A 603 51.00 1.13 22.27
C LEU A 603 51.55 2.07 23.37
N ALA A 604 52.67 2.74 23.12
CA ALA A 604 53.21 3.76 24.03
C ALA A 604 52.26 4.96 24.11
N GLU A 605 51.80 5.45 22.96
CA GLU A 605 50.90 6.60 22.86
C GLU A 605 49.51 6.33 23.44
N MET A 606 49.05 5.08 23.40
CA MET A 606 47.84 4.65 24.11
C MET A 606 48.03 4.59 25.63
N ARG A 607 49.20 4.11 26.09
CA ARG A 607 49.53 3.98 27.53
C ARG A 607 49.69 5.31 28.27
N GLU A 608 49.99 6.41 27.56
CA GLU A 608 49.88 7.76 28.12
C GLU A 608 48.45 8.10 28.60
N VAL A 609 47.43 7.49 27.97
CA VAL A 609 46.01 7.80 28.22
C VAL A 609 45.39 6.83 29.24
N GLU A 610 45.75 5.54 29.17
CA GLU A 610 45.45 4.50 30.15
C GLU A 610 46.63 3.50 30.22
N PRO A 611 47.48 3.53 31.26
CA PRO A 611 48.71 2.73 31.34
C PRO A 611 48.51 1.21 31.28
N ARG A 612 47.31 0.71 31.57
CA ARG A 612 46.99 -0.72 31.58
C ARG A 612 46.65 -1.29 30.18
N ILE A 613 46.59 -0.47 29.13
CA ILE A 613 46.41 -0.97 27.76
C ILE A 613 47.57 -1.92 27.38
N ASP A 614 47.28 -3.01 26.67
CA ASP A 614 48.26 -3.95 26.12
C ASP A 614 48.04 -4.19 24.62
N ASP A 615 48.92 -4.98 24.03
CA ASP A 615 48.99 -5.22 22.58
C ASP A 615 47.71 -5.86 22.00
N SER A 616 46.91 -6.55 22.83
CA SER A 616 45.65 -7.17 22.38
C SER A 616 44.60 -6.15 21.94
N VAL A 617 44.76 -4.87 22.30
CA VAL A 617 43.88 -3.77 21.86
C VAL A 617 43.81 -3.66 20.33
N PHE A 618 44.93 -3.88 19.62
CA PHE A 618 44.95 -3.83 18.16
C PHE A 618 44.09 -4.92 17.51
N GLY A 619 43.86 -6.03 18.23
CA GLY A 619 42.99 -7.11 17.79
C GLY A 619 41.51 -6.72 17.65
N VAL A 620 41.04 -5.66 18.32
CA VAL A 620 39.65 -5.17 18.20
C VAL A 620 39.50 -3.98 17.26
N LEU A 621 40.57 -3.28 16.91
CA LEU A 621 40.54 -2.02 16.16
C LEU A 621 40.36 -2.19 14.63
N THR A 622 39.89 -3.36 14.16
CA THR A 622 39.64 -3.62 12.73
C THR A 622 38.15 -3.77 12.42
N PRO A 623 37.66 -3.36 11.23
CA PRO A 623 36.26 -3.57 10.85
C PRO A 623 35.83 -5.04 10.86
N ALA A 624 36.74 -5.97 10.55
CA ALA A 624 36.49 -7.40 10.62
C ALA A 624 36.26 -7.88 12.06
N ALA A 625 37.09 -7.44 13.02
CA ALA A 625 36.91 -7.76 14.43
C ALA A 625 35.63 -7.12 15.00
N SER A 626 35.33 -5.87 14.63
CA SER A 626 34.11 -5.17 15.04
C SER A 626 32.87 -5.94 14.60
N VAL A 627 32.78 -6.31 13.31
CA VAL A 627 31.69 -7.15 12.76
C VAL A 627 31.60 -8.49 13.49
N ALA A 628 32.72 -9.22 13.63
CA ALA A 628 32.75 -10.53 14.28
C ALA A 628 32.37 -10.50 15.77
N SER A 629 32.51 -9.35 16.45
CA SER A 629 32.12 -9.19 17.85
C SER A 629 30.60 -9.14 18.08
N ARG A 630 29.80 -8.75 17.07
CA ARG A 630 28.35 -8.49 17.19
C ARG A 630 27.52 -9.78 17.16
N ARG A 631 27.80 -10.68 18.11
CA ARG A 631 27.26 -12.05 18.18
C ARG A 631 25.93 -12.19 18.93
N SER A 632 25.37 -11.11 19.46
CA SER A 632 24.00 -11.09 20.00
C SER A 632 22.96 -11.49 18.96
N HIS A 633 21.81 -12.02 19.38
CA HIS A 633 20.69 -12.25 18.47
C HIS A 633 20.29 -10.95 17.75
N GLY A 634 20.06 -11.02 16.43
CA GLY A 634 19.88 -9.84 15.59
C GLY A 634 21.17 -9.08 15.24
N GLY A 635 22.34 -9.52 15.69
CA GLY A 635 23.64 -8.89 15.40
C GLY A 635 24.25 -9.28 14.05
N THR A 636 25.16 -8.43 13.55
CA THR A 636 25.72 -8.47 12.18
C THR A 636 26.91 -9.43 11.99
N ALA A 637 27.32 -10.17 13.03
CA ALA A 637 28.40 -11.16 12.91
C ALA A 637 28.10 -12.20 11.80
N PRO A 638 29.07 -12.63 10.97
CA PRO A 638 28.78 -13.38 9.75
C PRO A 638 28.11 -14.75 10.01
N GLU A 639 28.38 -15.35 11.16
CA GLU A 639 27.76 -16.58 11.63
C GLU A 639 26.27 -16.37 11.92
N ASN A 640 25.92 -15.23 12.52
CA ASN A 640 24.55 -14.85 12.80
C ASN A 640 23.81 -14.51 11.51
N VAL A 641 24.45 -13.82 10.56
CA VAL A 641 23.85 -13.52 9.23
C VAL A 641 23.58 -14.82 8.46
N ARG A 642 24.51 -15.78 8.46
CA ARG A 642 24.29 -17.12 7.86
C ARG A 642 23.19 -17.90 8.57
N ALA A 643 23.06 -17.80 9.90
CA ALA A 643 21.95 -18.40 10.64
C ALA A 643 20.59 -17.77 10.28
N MET A 644 20.51 -16.43 10.16
CA MET A 644 19.31 -15.75 9.69
C MET A 644 18.94 -16.13 8.26
N VAL A 645 19.93 -16.29 7.35
CA VAL A 645 19.70 -16.80 5.99
C VAL A 645 19.12 -18.23 6.01
N ALA A 646 19.61 -19.10 6.90
CA ALA A 646 19.07 -20.45 7.06
C ALA A 646 17.64 -20.45 7.60
N GLU A 647 17.32 -19.61 8.59
CA GLU A 647 15.94 -19.37 9.03
C GLU A 647 15.06 -18.87 7.87
N TRP A 648 15.55 -17.90 7.09
CA TRP A 648 14.83 -17.36 5.95
C TRP A 648 14.54 -18.41 4.89
N LYS A 649 15.51 -19.28 4.56
CA LYS A 649 15.27 -20.41 3.66
C LYS A 649 14.19 -21.34 4.20
N GLY A 650 14.16 -21.59 5.51
CA GLY A 650 13.07 -22.33 6.18
C GLY A 650 11.70 -21.62 6.19
N ARG A 651 11.66 -20.28 6.04
CA ARG A 651 10.42 -19.48 5.90
C ARG A 651 9.96 -19.33 4.43
N LEU A 652 10.80 -19.69 3.45
CA LEU A 652 10.61 -19.44 2.02
C LEU A 652 10.40 -20.69 1.16
N ALA A 653 10.57 -21.87 1.77
CA ALA A 653 10.21 -23.19 1.26
C ALA A 653 8.71 -23.48 1.50
#